data_AF-A0A7R8VT55-F1
#
_entry.id   AF-A0A7R8VT55-F1
#
_cell.length_a   1.000
_cell.length_b   1.000
_cell.length_c   1.000
_cell.angle_alpha   90.00
_cell.angle_beta   90.00
_cell.angle_gamma   90.00
#
_symmetry.space_group_name_H-M   'P 1'
#
loop_
_entity.id
_entity.type
_entity.pdbx_description
1 polymer ?
#
loop_
_entity_poly.entity_id
_entity_poly.type
_entity_poly.pdbx_seq_one_letter_code
_entity_poly.pdbx_strand_id
1 'polypeptide(L)'
;MLRTRTGNVDVLNRERKDKYVIEVRATGTRRDGKNKLSVLEADSTIVVAVLDTNDLKPLFYPTDYEQTVPEDTPLHKSILRVSAEDADLGRNGEIYYSFQESTDQFSIHPMTGIVSLTRPLAYIERPFHELTVIAQDRGSSITSGATKPSTARLRIKVQQVNIYSPEIYVNHLPDIMEHSNADIYAIVKVLDRDKGIHGEIKSLEIVDGDPDGHFRIRSAEETGGKLGEYNIEVLHLLDREVAPQGYNLTLRATDKGVPARQSYKAVPVHLTDLNDNAPVFDREIYEVEIPETAPINTPVIRLKVTDADEGKNAQVFLEIVGGNEGGEFHINPDTGMLYTAVSLDAEEKAFYTLTVSAIDQGNTGTRKQSSAKVKVNVVDTNDNDPVFDAAEATVWVDENEPPGTSVTKVTARDRDSLDNAYISYSIANLNPVPFDIEHFSGIIRTTSVLDYESMRREYVLRIRASDWGVPYRRQTEMQLRIRVRDVNDNRPQFEKVDCVGHVPRYVSIGTEVITLSAIDFDAGNIISYRMVSGNEDGCFSLDSTSGVLSVTCDLMDVKVSDREVNVTATDSTHFSDTVHVLIHLVMAKKSGSPSRLLTDDMGGFECRDTGVARRLTEVLASAEKNNMPGRAEEFAMMPSRYGENVHAPEFIDFPIEIRVNESVALGTTLVRIRARDRDLGYNGKLVFGISLGDQDSVFRLDPDTGELKVIGYLDREREQEYLLNISVYDLGRPQKSSSKFLAITVLDVNDNSPKFEKALASFRVTENALNGTAIFRVNATDADLGENAHVTYSLVTDTQDFSVDRLTGILYVSSALDREKQELYELRIRATDGGGKISDVPPLSSDAIVRVTIDDVNDNAPLFSLSSYTVKMREDIPLGSVVAIVTAADPDVGQGGEVRYSLVGGGDGEGVFSIDRLSGTIRTAEPLDFEERQVHSLIVRAHDRGTPSLSSETTVIVEIVDVNENLHAPVFDDFVVAASVKENQPVGTFVTTVRATDADPPGDDSVVGYSIKGGDGIGLFSIDSEGCDSPGISSHQSSSRPGKLSLGASTLGFHSPRTKMQSLHLGTQLSERHTFGTIIFYYVQD
;
A
#
# COMPACT_ATOMS: atom_id res chain seq x y z
N MET A 1 97.82 32.92 52.98
CA MET A 1 97.67 31.62 52.29
C MET A 1 97.03 30.62 53.24
N LEU A 2 95.73 30.37 53.08
CA LEU A 2 95.14 29.12 53.53
C LEU A 2 95.69 28.02 52.63
N ARG A 3 96.31 26.99 53.21
CA ARG A 3 96.84 25.84 52.46
C ARG A 3 96.09 24.61 52.96
N THR A 4 95.30 23.99 52.09
CA THR A 4 94.65 22.72 52.40
C THR A 4 95.73 21.68 52.66
N ARG A 5 95.76 21.12 53.87
CA ARG A 5 96.62 19.99 54.22
C ARG A 5 95.80 18.71 54.00
N THR A 6 95.38 18.48 52.76
CA THR A 6 94.70 17.23 52.41
C THR A 6 95.77 16.19 52.07
N GLY A 7 95.94 15.21 52.95
CA GLY A 7 96.55 13.94 52.55
C GLY A 7 95.51 13.18 51.72
N ASN A 8 95.73 13.10 50.40
CA ASN A 8 95.18 12.15 49.40
C ASN A 8 93.80 11.45 49.57
N VAL A 9 92.87 11.86 50.44
CA VAL A 9 91.67 11.05 50.75
C VAL A 9 90.33 11.80 50.66
N ASP A 10 90.26 13.13 50.79
CA ASP A 10 89.01 13.87 50.58
C ASP A 10 89.20 15.04 49.60
N VAL A 11 88.59 14.92 48.42
CA VAL A 11 88.37 16.00 47.45
C VAL A 11 87.13 16.79 47.92
N LEU A 12 87.15 18.12 47.79
CA LEU A 12 85.96 18.94 48.07
C LEU A 12 84.88 18.55 47.05
N ASN A 13 83.80 17.94 47.54
CA ASN A 13 82.64 17.53 46.76
C ASN A 13 81.42 18.25 47.35
N ARG A 14 80.73 19.02 46.52
CA ARG A 14 79.62 19.88 46.93
C ARG A 14 78.41 19.03 47.36
N GLU A 15 78.15 17.93 46.66
CA GLU A 15 77.03 17.00 46.85
C GLU A 15 77.09 16.36 48.24
N ARG A 16 78.29 16.26 48.82
CA ARG A 16 78.52 15.78 50.19
C ARG A 16 78.45 16.91 51.22
N LYS A 17 79.01 18.09 50.93
CA LYS A 17 78.94 19.28 51.79
C LYS A 17 79.24 20.55 51.00
N ASP A 18 78.24 21.42 50.88
CA ASP A 18 78.26 22.63 50.08
C ASP A 18 79.02 23.81 50.75
N LYS A 19 79.09 23.81 52.09
CA LYS A 19 79.71 24.90 52.87
C LYS A 19 80.56 24.40 54.03
N TYR A 20 81.71 25.03 54.21
CA TYR A 20 82.62 24.83 55.34
C TYR A 20 82.78 26.15 56.09
N VAL A 21 82.44 26.16 57.39
CA VAL A 21 82.64 27.34 58.25
C VAL A 21 83.91 27.12 59.07
N ILE A 22 84.86 28.05 58.95
CA ILE A 22 86.15 28.02 59.64
C ILE A 22 86.19 29.21 60.60
N GLU A 23 86.23 28.94 61.90
CA GLU A 23 86.47 29.97 62.91
C GLU A 23 87.97 30.21 63.05
N VAL A 24 88.40 31.44 62.82
CA VAL A 24 89.81 31.84 62.85
C VAL A 24 90.00 32.89 63.93
N ARG A 25 90.82 32.55 64.93
CA ARG A 25 91.21 33.46 66.01
C ARG A 25 92.64 33.93 65.81
N ALA A 26 92.83 35.24 65.62
CA ALA A 26 94.14 35.86 65.62
C ALA A 26 94.52 36.27 67.05
N THR A 27 95.68 35.83 67.52
CA THR A 27 96.21 36.22 68.84
C THR A 27 97.53 36.96 68.69
N GLY A 28 97.66 38.10 69.36
CA GLY A 28 98.86 38.94 69.31
C GLY A 28 99.27 39.36 70.72
N THR A 29 100.55 39.16 71.06
CA THR A 29 101.06 39.55 72.38
C THR A 29 101.76 40.90 72.33
N ARG A 30 101.31 41.86 73.13
CA ARG A 30 101.97 43.16 73.30
C ARG A 30 102.63 43.25 74.68
N ARG A 31 103.87 43.74 74.70
CA ARG A 31 104.69 43.88 75.92
C ARG A 31 104.63 45.33 76.40
N ASP A 32 103.77 45.61 77.38
CA ASP A 32 103.77 46.91 78.07
C ASP A 32 104.70 46.83 79.30
N GLY A 33 105.44 47.91 79.55
CA GLY A 33 106.67 47.94 80.35
C GLY A 33 106.62 47.30 81.74
N LYS A 34 107.75 46.65 82.09
CA LYS A 34 108.13 45.97 83.35
C LYS A 34 107.03 45.09 83.99
N ASN A 35 106.82 43.93 83.35
CA ASN A 35 106.22 42.67 83.85
C ASN A 35 104.70 42.44 83.73
N LYS A 36 104.04 42.84 82.62
CA LYS A 36 102.76 42.22 82.18
C LYS A 36 102.70 42.08 80.65
N LEU A 37 102.46 40.86 80.16
CA LEU A 37 102.16 40.55 78.75
C LEU A 37 100.63 40.63 78.56
N SER A 38 100.13 41.44 77.62
CA SER A 38 98.70 41.45 77.26
C SER A 38 98.51 40.70 75.95
N VAL A 39 97.64 39.69 75.95
CA VAL A 39 97.21 38.97 74.74
C VAL A 39 95.98 39.69 74.18
N LEU A 40 96.05 40.11 72.92
CA LEU A 40 94.93 40.62 72.14
C LEU A 40 94.39 39.46 71.30
N GLU A 41 93.09 39.24 71.33
CA GLU A 41 92.42 38.21 70.53
C GLU A 41 91.37 38.88 69.62
N ALA A 42 91.26 38.40 68.38
CA ALA A 42 90.21 38.78 67.44
C ALA A 42 89.71 37.52 66.72
N ASP A 43 88.40 37.31 66.77
CA ASP A 43 87.71 36.17 66.14
C ASP A 43 87.07 36.61 64.82
N SER A 44 87.15 35.75 63.80
CA SER A 44 86.44 35.91 62.53
C SER A 44 86.00 34.55 61.99
N THR A 45 84.93 34.52 61.20
CA THR A 45 84.42 33.30 60.57
C THR A 45 84.60 33.39 59.06
N ILE A 46 85.27 32.40 58.47
CA ILE A 46 85.41 32.24 57.01
C ILE A 46 84.43 31.17 56.57
N VAL A 47 83.55 31.49 55.62
CA VAL A 47 82.66 30.52 55.00
C VAL A 47 83.23 30.17 53.63
N VAL A 48 83.70 28.94 53.46
CA VAL A 48 84.16 28.41 52.18
C VAL A 48 82.98 27.69 51.52
N ALA A 49 82.48 28.23 50.41
CA ALA A 49 81.48 27.57 49.58
C ALA A 49 82.18 26.72 48.51
N VAL A 50 81.73 25.49 48.30
CA VAL A 50 82.16 24.66 47.16
C VAL A 50 81.26 25.03 45.98
N LEU A 51 81.87 25.56 44.90
CA LEU A 51 81.13 25.89 43.68
C LEU A 51 80.80 24.62 42.92
N ASP A 52 79.62 24.64 42.30
CA ASP A 52 79.17 23.56 41.42
C ASP A 52 79.97 23.56 40.12
N THR A 53 80.41 22.39 39.69
CA THR A 53 81.03 22.18 38.38
C THR A 53 80.11 21.31 37.53
N ASN A 54 80.22 21.36 36.21
CA ASN A 54 79.46 20.45 35.34
C ASN A 54 80.18 19.10 35.29
N ASP A 55 80.18 18.37 36.40
CA ASP A 55 80.93 17.13 36.58
C ASP A 55 80.06 15.87 36.70
N LEU A 56 78.74 16.05 36.82
CA LEU A 56 77.78 14.98 36.67
C LEU A 56 77.05 15.16 35.33
N LYS A 57 76.36 14.10 34.90
CA LYS A 57 75.64 14.10 33.63
C LYS A 57 74.21 13.67 33.90
N PRO A 58 73.26 14.06 33.03
CA PRO A 58 71.89 13.62 33.17
C PRO A 58 71.83 12.09 33.10
N LEU A 59 71.02 11.47 33.95
CA LEU A 59 70.81 10.03 33.95
C LEU A 59 69.34 9.71 33.75
N PHE A 60 69.03 8.90 32.74
CA PHE A 60 67.69 8.37 32.56
C PHE A 60 67.38 7.31 33.61
N TYR A 61 66.27 7.49 34.33
CA TYR A 61 65.72 6.49 35.24
C TYR A 61 64.19 6.47 35.08
N PRO A 62 63.61 5.54 34.29
CA PRO A 62 64.22 4.36 33.64
C PRO A 62 64.97 4.67 32.33
N THR A 63 65.83 3.74 31.87
CA THR A 63 66.56 3.82 30.58
C THR A 63 65.79 3.26 29.38
N ASP A 64 64.71 2.51 29.63
CA ASP A 64 63.85 1.92 28.61
C ASP A 64 62.40 2.32 28.87
N TYR A 65 61.75 2.88 27.85
CA TYR A 65 60.35 3.27 27.86
C TYR A 65 59.58 2.47 26.83
N GLU A 66 58.43 1.93 27.21
CA GLU A 66 57.55 1.19 26.32
C GLU A 66 56.12 1.68 26.47
N GLN A 67 55.48 2.03 25.35
CA GLN A 67 54.09 2.49 25.32
C GLN A 67 53.35 1.86 24.14
N THR A 68 52.11 1.44 24.39
CA THR A 68 51.21 0.99 23.32
C THR A 68 50.29 2.15 22.96
N VAL A 69 50.18 2.44 21.66
CA VAL A 69 49.43 3.57 21.11
C VAL A 69 48.48 3.06 20.03
N PRO A 70 47.18 3.30 20.15
CA PRO A 70 46.23 2.89 19.12
C PRO A 70 46.40 3.73 17.84
N GLU A 71 46.16 3.12 16.68
CA GLU A 71 46.39 3.77 15.38
C GLU A 71 45.45 4.96 15.09
N ASP A 72 44.30 5.02 15.78
CA ASP A 72 43.33 6.12 15.75
C ASP A 72 43.72 7.30 16.65
N THR A 73 44.91 7.26 17.27
CA THR A 73 45.39 8.33 18.15
C THR A 73 45.45 9.64 17.38
N PRO A 74 44.75 10.71 17.85
CA PRO A 74 44.79 12.01 17.19
C PRO A 74 46.21 12.57 17.08
N LEU A 75 46.47 13.31 16.00
CA LEU A 75 47.72 14.06 15.83
C LEU A 75 47.94 15.04 16.99
N HIS A 76 49.20 15.28 17.30
CA HIS A 76 49.71 16.16 18.36
C HIS A 76 49.35 15.75 19.79
N LYS A 77 48.73 14.57 19.97
CA LYS A 77 48.46 14.00 21.28
C LYS A 77 49.77 13.52 21.93
N SER A 78 49.93 13.84 23.22
CA SER A 78 51.04 13.33 24.01
C SER A 78 50.88 11.84 24.25
N ILE A 79 51.94 11.09 23.95
CA ILE A 79 51.98 9.63 24.04
C ILE A 79 52.57 9.20 25.38
N LEU A 80 53.73 9.77 25.73
CA LEU A 80 54.48 9.49 26.96
C LEU A 80 55.44 10.62 27.28
N ARG A 81 56.00 10.58 28.49
CA ARG A 81 57.03 11.51 28.94
C ARG A 81 58.27 10.74 29.36
N VAL A 82 59.41 11.07 28.77
CA VAL A 82 60.72 10.61 29.25
C VAL A 82 61.27 11.59 30.28
N SER A 83 62.03 11.08 31.24
CA SER A 83 62.66 11.89 32.28
C SER A 83 64.08 11.42 32.54
N ALA A 84 65.00 12.37 32.58
CA ALA A 84 66.35 12.23 33.08
C ALA A 84 66.51 13.16 34.29
N GLU A 85 67.38 12.79 35.22
CA GLU A 85 67.72 13.58 36.39
C GLU A 85 69.21 13.94 36.35
N ASP A 86 69.53 15.18 36.68
CA ASP A 86 70.89 15.66 36.88
C ASP A 86 71.03 16.16 38.31
N ALA A 87 72.18 15.88 38.94
CA ALA A 87 72.48 16.26 40.30
C ALA A 87 73.14 17.64 40.41
N ASP A 88 73.59 18.20 39.27
CA ASP A 88 74.13 19.56 39.20
C ASP A 88 72.98 20.58 39.40
N LEU A 89 73.29 21.81 39.81
CA LEU A 89 72.32 22.87 40.09
C LEU A 89 72.44 24.03 39.08
N GLY A 90 71.33 24.74 38.86
CA GLY A 90 71.29 25.86 37.93
C GLY A 90 71.42 25.39 36.47
N ARG A 91 72.15 26.14 35.64
CA ARG A 91 72.32 25.82 34.21
C ARG A 91 72.92 24.43 33.99
N ASN A 92 73.81 23.96 34.86
CA ASN A 92 74.44 22.65 34.75
C ASN A 92 73.47 21.49 35.07
N GLY A 93 72.37 21.73 35.80
CA GLY A 93 71.36 20.72 36.09
C GLY A 93 70.10 20.76 35.21
N GLU A 94 70.00 21.74 34.32
CA GLU A 94 68.86 21.88 33.40
C GLU A 94 69.10 21.03 32.15
N ILE A 95 68.10 20.22 31.76
CA ILE A 95 68.25 19.17 30.75
C ILE A 95 67.43 19.50 29.51
N TYR A 96 68.03 19.32 28.34
CA TYR A 96 67.35 19.25 27.06
C TYR A 96 67.22 17.83 26.53
N TYR A 97 66.03 17.52 26.01
CA TYR A 97 65.70 16.24 25.38
C TYR A 97 65.62 16.39 23.87
N SER A 98 66.24 15.47 23.14
CA SER A 98 66.18 15.40 21.68
C SER A 98 66.22 13.96 21.19
N PHE A 99 65.77 13.71 19.97
CA PHE A 99 65.97 12.40 19.35
C PHE A 99 67.36 12.32 18.73
N GLN A 100 68.00 11.16 18.88
CA GLN A 100 69.29 10.90 18.23
C GLN A 100 69.18 10.90 16.70
N GLU A 101 68.06 10.41 16.18
CA GLU A 101 67.73 10.41 14.75
C GLU A 101 66.46 11.25 14.54
N SER A 102 66.49 12.13 13.54
CA SER A 102 65.32 12.95 13.19
C SER A 102 64.18 12.06 12.70
N THR A 103 62.97 12.29 13.22
CA THR A 103 61.75 11.56 12.86
C THR A 103 60.60 12.51 12.58
N ASP A 104 59.81 12.21 11.56
CA ASP A 104 58.59 12.96 11.19
C ASP A 104 57.34 12.39 11.85
N GLN A 105 57.42 11.19 12.42
CA GLN A 105 56.29 10.49 13.05
C GLN A 105 56.08 10.95 14.50
N PHE A 106 57.15 11.33 15.19
CA PHE A 106 57.12 11.75 16.58
C PHE A 106 57.91 13.03 16.79
N SER A 107 57.49 13.82 17.77
CA SER A 107 58.24 14.95 18.29
C SER A 107 58.49 14.80 19.78
N ILE A 108 59.56 15.42 20.28
CA ILE A 108 59.85 15.49 21.70
C ILE A 108 59.98 16.95 22.12
N HIS A 109 59.32 17.31 23.22
CA HIS A 109 59.43 18.66 23.76
C HIS A 109 60.77 18.81 24.50
N PRO A 110 61.61 19.79 24.14
CA PRO A 110 63.00 19.86 24.58
C PRO A 110 63.17 20.03 26.10
N MET A 111 62.28 20.75 26.78
CA MET A 111 62.38 20.94 28.25
C MET A 111 61.59 19.93 29.10
N THR A 112 60.54 19.32 28.56
CA THR A 112 59.60 18.51 29.36
C THR A 112 59.76 17.01 29.13
N GLY A 113 60.41 16.61 28.02
CA GLY A 113 60.57 15.22 27.63
C GLY A 113 59.27 14.56 27.14
N ILE A 114 58.21 15.33 26.89
CA ILE A 114 56.94 14.80 26.36
C ILE A 114 57.11 14.45 24.89
N VAL A 115 56.84 13.18 24.55
CA VAL A 115 56.80 12.68 23.19
C VAL A 115 55.37 12.73 22.67
N SER A 116 55.17 13.34 21.51
CA SER A 116 53.86 13.52 20.88
C SER A 116 53.84 12.97 19.45
N LEU A 117 52.67 12.60 18.97
CA LEU A 117 52.48 12.09 17.61
C LEU A 117 52.41 13.23 16.60
N THR A 118 53.19 13.20 15.52
CA THR A 118 53.12 14.23 14.46
C THR A 118 52.56 13.70 13.15
N ARG A 119 52.52 12.39 12.91
CA ARG A 119 51.87 11.78 11.75
C ARG A 119 51.01 10.57 12.15
N PRO A 120 49.97 10.20 11.38
CA PRO A 120 49.13 9.07 11.72
C PRO A 120 49.95 7.78 11.82
N LEU A 121 49.57 6.92 12.75
CA LEU A 121 50.19 5.60 12.90
C LEU A 121 49.43 4.62 12.00
N ALA A 122 50.17 3.72 11.36
CA ALA A 122 49.59 2.63 10.58
C ALA A 122 50.23 1.32 11.02
N TYR A 123 49.45 0.46 11.69
CA TYR A 123 49.95 -0.80 12.23
C TYR A 123 50.62 -1.69 11.15
N ILE A 124 50.06 -1.68 9.94
CA ILE A 124 50.51 -2.49 8.81
C ILE A 124 51.84 -2.00 8.25
N GLU A 125 52.05 -0.69 8.21
CA GLU A 125 53.30 -0.12 7.70
C GLU A 125 54.43 -0.39 8.68
N ARG A 126 54.20 -0.12 9.97
CA ARG A 126 55.20 -0.30 11.01
C ARG A 126 54.54 -0.58 12.37
N PRO A 127 54.52 -1.83 12.85
CA PRO A 127 53.82 -2.20 14.10
C PRO A 127 54.59 -1.78 15.36
N PHE A 128 55.89 -1.50 15.25
CA PHE A 128 56.71 -0.99 16.35
C PHE A 128 57.69 0.08 15.87
N HIS A 129 57.81 1.15 16.63
CA HIS A 129 58.83 2.19 16.43
C HIS A 129 59.83 2.12 17.58
N GLU A 130 61.12 2.04 17.24
CA GLU A 130 62.22 2.08 18.20
C GLU A 130 63.01 3.37 17.96
N LEU A 131 63.04 4.24 18.96
CA LEU A 131 63.68 5.55 18.92
C LEU A 131 64.67 5.67 20.09
N THR A 132 65.74 6.45 19.89
CA THR A 132 66.68 6.76 20.97
C THR A 132 66.55 8.22 21.35
N VAL A 133 66.26 8.48 22.62
CA VAL A 133 66.20 9.84 23.18
C VAL A 133 67.51 10.15 23.88
N ILE A 134 68.02 11.34 23.65
CA ILE A 134 69.22 11.89 24.28
C ILE A 134 68.79 12.92 25.33
N ALA A 135 69.44 12.89 26.49
CA ALA A 135 69.37 13.95 27.50
C ALA A 135 70.74 14.60 27.63
N GLN A 136 70.78 15.93 27.49
CA GLN A 136 71.99 16.73 27.58
C GLN A 136 71.75 17.92 28.53
N ASP A 137 72.65 18.14 29.47
CA ASP A 137 72.64 19.30 30.33
C ASP A 137 72.99 20.59 29.56
N ARG A 138 72.62 21.76 30.10
CA ARG A 138 72.91 23.07 29.48
C ARG A 138 74.31 23.60 29.84
N GLY A 139 75.09 22.91 30.67
CA GLY A 139 76.45 23.28 31.03
C GLY A 139 77.39 22.93 29.88
N SER A 140 78.10 23.91 29.31
CA SER A 140 79.04 23.62 28.22
C SER A 140 80.09 22.59 28.66
N SER A 141 80.46 21.68 27.75
CA SER A 141 81.45 20.62 27.97
C SER A 141 82.85 21.18 28.25
N ILE A 142 83.18 21.46 29.51
CA ILE A 142 84.48 22.04 29.92
C ILE A 142 85.57 20.97 30.09
N THR A 143 85.25 19.68 30.11
CA THR A 143 86.28 18.64 30.20
C THR A 143 86.49 17.94 28.85
N SER A 144 87.70 18.09 28.31
CA SER A 144 88.25 17.47 27.12
C SER A 144 88.36 15.93 27.22
N GLY A 145 87.20 15.27 27.33
CA GLY A 145 87.04 13.83 27.24
C GLY A 145 85.66 13.53 26.66
N ALA A 146 85.63 13.07 25.41
CA ALA A 146 84.42 12.66 24.70
C ALA A 146 83.65 11.59 25.48
N THR A 147 82.75 12.02 26.34
CA THR A 147 81.87 11.17 27.13
C THR A 147 80.51 11.15 26.46
N LYS A 148 80.01 9.94 26.17
CA LYS A 148 78.76 9.74 25.44
C LYS A 148 77.59 10.34 26.24
N PRO A 149 76.67 11.09 25.58
CA PRO A 149 75.51 11.64 26.24
C PRO A 149 74.60 10.50 26.74
N SER A 150 73.78 10.82 27.74
CA SER A 150 72.84 9.85 28.32
C SER A 150 71.76 9.52 27.32
N THR A 151 71.45 8.24 27.13
CA THR A 151 70.44 7.80 26.17
C THR A 151 69.42 6.87 26.82
N ALA A 152 68.17 7.03 26.40
CA ALA A 152 67.07 6.11 26.70
C ALA A 152 66.48 5.53 25.42
N ARG A 153 66.10 4.25 25.45
CA ARG A 153 65.41 3.60 24.33
C ARG A 153 63.91 3.73 24.52
N LEU A 154 63.24 4.10 23.44
CA LEU A 154 61.81 4.31 23.39
C LEU A 154 61.18 3.35 22.40
N ARG A 155 60.29 2.47 22.88
CA ARG A 155 59.56 1.50 22.06
C ARG A 155 58.08 1.84 22.04
N ILE A 156 57.57 2.22 20.89
CA ILE A 156 56.15 2.52 20.67
C ILE A 156 55.54 1.37 19.90
N LYS A 157 54.62 0.64 20.52
CA LYS A 157 53.85 -0.44 19.89
C LYS A 157 52.55 0.14 19.34
N VAL A 158 52.30 -0.04 18.05
CA VAL A 158 51.04 0.38 17.45
C VAL A 158 49.99 -0.69 17.75
N GLN A 159 48.82 -0.27 18.23
CA GLN A 159 47.67 -1.15 18.43
C GLN A 159 46.64 -0.88 17.34
N GLN A 160 46.22 -1.93 16.66
CA GLN A 160 45.16 -1.85 15.66
C GLN A 160 43.80 -1.55 16.33
N VAL A 161 42.93 -0.78 15.67
CA VAL A 161 41.58 -0.42 16.19
C VAL A 161 40.50 -0.81 15.17
N ASN A 162 39.27 -1.04 15.63
CA ASN A 162 38.10 -1.29 14.79
C ASN A 162 37.40 0.04 14.45
N ILE A 163 37.70 0.60 13.29
CA ILE A 163 37.33 1.97 12.87
C ILE A 163 36.02 1.96 12.09
N TYR A 164 35.85 1.00 11.18
CA TYR A 164 34.71 0.92 10.29
C TYR A 164 33.74 -0.16 10.76
N SER A 165 32.46 0.04 10.46
CA SER A 165 31.45 -1.01 10.60
C SER A 165 31.32 -1.74 9.27
N PRO A 166 30.94 -3.03 9.27
CA PRO A 166 30.79 -3.80 8.05
C PRO A 166 29.70 -3.21 7.15
N GLU A 167 29.91 -3.16 5.85
CA GLU A 167 28.96 -2.69 4.85
C GLU A 167 28.27 -3.86 4.14
N ILE A 168 26.94 -3.83 4.03
CA ILE A 168 26.12 -4.90 3.46
C ILE A 168 25.67 -4.51 2.04
N TYR A 169 26.10 -5.29 1.05
CA TYR A 169 25.69 -5.17 -0.34
C TYR A 169 24.83 -6.38 -0.75
N VAL A 170 23.61 -6.13 -1.20
CA VAL A 170 22.66 -7.19 -1.58
C VAL A 170 22.51 -7.20 -3.09
N ASN A 171 22.85 -8.32 -3.72
CA ASN A 171 22.54 -8.58 -5.13
C ASN A 171 21.34 -9.52 -5.18
N HIS A 172 20.18 -8.98 -5.53
CA HIS A 172 18.94 -9.74 -5.67
C HIS A 172 19.01 -10.63 -6.92
N LEU A 173 18.64 -11.91 -6.77
CA LEU A 173 18.32 -12.78 -7.90
C LEU A 173 16.86 -12.53 -8.33
N PRO A 174 16.38 -13.09 -9.45
CA PRO A 174 14.98 -12.93 -9.87
C PRO A 174 13.99 -13.33 -8.77
N ASP A 175 12.79 -12.77 -8.82
CA ASP A 175 11.72 -13.08 -7.86
C ASP A 175 11.53 -14.59 -7.70
N ILE A 176 11.28 -15.02 -6.47
CA ILE A 176 11.14 -16.46 -6.17
C ILE A 176 9.76 -16.90 -6.62
N MET A 177 9.72 -17.89 -7.50
CA MET A 177 8.49 -18.63 -7.76
C MET A 177 8.12 -19.41 -6.51
N GLU A 178 6.88 -19.27 -6.07
CA GLU A 178 6.30 -20.07 -5.00
C GLU A 178 6.50 -21.57 -5.21
N HIS A 179 6.61 -22.35 -4.13
CA HIS A 179 6.99 -23.77 -4.15
C HIS A 179 8.28 -24.13 -4.91
N SER A 180 9.06 -23.15 -5.37
CA SER A 180 10.33 -23.44 -6.02
C SER A 180 11.36 -23.88 -4.99
N ASN A 181 12.22 -24.80 -5.42
CA ASN A 181 13.43 -25.19 -4.70
C ASN A 181 14.57 -24.20 -4.97
N ALA A 182 14.27 -22.90 -5.00
CA ALA A 182 15.31 -21.88 -5.13
C ALA A 182 16.21 -21.94 -3.90
N ASP A 183 17.30 -22.70 -4.01
CA ASP A 183 18.23 -22.91 -2.90
C ASP A 183 18.87 -21.59 -2.43
N ILE A 184 18.92 -20.56 -3.30
CA ILE A 184 19.52 -19.25 -3.02
C ILE A 184 18.62 -18.13 -3.59
N TYR A 185 18.15 -17.24 -2.73
CA TYR A 185 17.38 -16.05 -3.06
C TYR A 185 18.23 -14.84 -3.44
N ALA A 186 19.29 -14.58 -2.66
CA ALA A 186 20.14 -13.42 -2.90
C ALA A 186 21.55 -13.71 -2.40
N ILE A 187 22.52 -13.10 -3.08
CA ILE A 187 23.92 -13.15 -2.67
C ILE A 187 24.21 -11.83 -1.97
N VAL A 188 24.50 -11.92 -0.68
CA VAL A 188 24.85 -10.79 0.17
C VAL A 188 26.36 -10.77 0.32
N LYS A 189 26.96 -9.66 -0.11
CA LYS A 189 28.38 -9.42 0.05
C LYS A 189 28.59 -8.46 1.21
N VAL A 190 29.29 -8.91 2.24
CA VAL A 190 29.62 -8.07 3.40
C VAL A 190 31.09 -7.72 3.32
N LEU A 191 31.40 -6.43 3.32
CA LEU A 191 32.76 -5.92 3.22
C LEU A 191 33.03 -5.00 4.40
N ASP A 192 34.17 -5.22 5.05
CA ASP A 192 34.71 -4.28 6.01
C ASP A 192 35.94 -3.59 5.42
N ARG A 193 36.09 -2.29 5.71
CA ARG A 193 37.23 -1.49 5.25
C ARG A 193 38.44 -1.68 6.17
N ASP A 194 38.23 -2.17 7.39
CA ASP A 194 39.30 -2.54 8.29
C ASP A 194 40.08 -3.77 7.78
N LYS A 195 41.33 -3.91 8.22
CA LYS A 195 42.21 -5.02 7.82
C LYS A 195 42.49 -5.93 9.02
N GLY A 196 42.88 -7.19 8.80
CA GLY A 196 43.14 -8.13 9.89
C GLY A 196 41.86 -8.51 10.64
N ILE A 197 41.95 -8.82 11.94
CA ILE A 197 40.82 -9.35 12.74
C ILE A 197 39.62 -8.39 12.83
N HIS A 198 39.84 -7.08 12.69
CA HIS A 198 38.79 -6.07 12.74
C HIS A 198 38.00 -5.99 11.43
N GLY A 199 38.64 -6.32 10.31
CA GLY A 199 37.96 -6.44 9.01
C GLY A 199 37.30 -7.80 8.74
N GLU A 200 37.53 -8.77 9.62
CA GLU A 200 36.91 -10.09 9.49
C GLU A 200 35.47 -10.05 9.98
N ILE A 201 34.54 -10.48 9.12
CA ILE A 201 33.14 -10.59 9.48
C ILE A 201 32.94 -11.75 10.46
N LYS A 202 32.29 -11.49 11.59
CA LYS A 202 31.96 -12.51 12.59
C LYS A 202 30.70 -13.27 12.20
N SER A 203 29.65 -12.55 11.81
CA SER A 203 28.36 -13.13 11.44
C SER A 203 27.50 -12.16 10.63
N LEU A 204 26.67 -12.73 9.77
CA LEU A 204 25.53 -12.07 9.12
C LEU A 204 24.28 -12.88 9.49
N GLU A 205 23.26 -12.23 10.05
CA GLU A 205 22.03 -12.90 10.49
C GLU A 205 20.77 -12.07 10.14
N ILE A 206 19.61 -12.73 10.10
CA ILE A 206 18.30 -12.10 9.95
C ILE A 206 17.78 -11.80 11.35
N VAL A 207 17.42 -10.55 11.63
CA VAL A 207 16.96 -10.10 12.95
C VAL A 207 15.47 -9.78 13.00
N ASP A 208 14.84 -9.54 11.85
CA ASP A 208 13.42 -9.21 11.73
C ASP A 208 12.91 -9.55 10.32
N GLY A 209 11.59 -9.68 10.14
CA GLY A 209 10.96 -9.89 8.84
C GLY A 209 10.75 -11.35 8.39
N ASP A 210 11.12 -12.32 9.24
CA ASP A 210 10.88 -13.75 9.03
C ASP A 210 10.55 -14.44 10.37
N PRO A 211 9.31 -14.31 10.87
CA PRO A 211 8.92 -14.84 12.18
C PRO A 211 8.90 -16.38 12.22
N ASP A 212 8.63 -17.03 11.09
CA ASP A 212 8.46 -18.48 10.99
C ASP A 212 9.74 -19.22 10.54
N GLY A 213 10.78 -18.47 10.16
CA GLY A 213 12.12 -19.02 9.87
C GLY A 213 12.23 -19.67 8.48
N HIS A 214 11.57 -19.11 7.46
CA HIS A 214 11.63 -19.61 6.08
C HIS A 214 13.01 -19.40 5.44
N PHE A 215 13.75 -18.38 5.86
CA PHE A 215 15.03 -17.98 5.28
C PHE A 215 16.20 -18.28 6.21
N ARG A 216 17.32 -18.68 5.63
CA ARG A 216 18.58 -18.90 6.36
C ARG A 216 19.74 -18.29 5.64
N ILE A 217 20.63 -17.67 6.40
CA ILE A 217 21.90 -17.19 5.87
C ILE A 217 22.95 -18.28 6.02
N ARG A 218 23.63 -18.60 4.92
CA ARG A 218 24.81 -19.45 4.89
C ARG A 218 26.02 -18.72 4.35
N SER A 219 27.18 -18.96 4.96
CA SER A 219 28.45 -18.47 4.42
C SER A 219 28.77 -19.21 3.13
N ALA A 220 29.07 -18.48 2.06
CA ALA A 220 29.44 -19.07 0.79
C ALA A 220 30.76 -19.87 0.90
N GLU A 221 31.60 -19.60 1.91
CA GLU A 221 32.84 -20.33 2.20
C GLU A 221 32.61 -21.83 2.45
N GLU A 222 31.52 -22.19 3.12
CA GLU A 222 31.15 -23.59 3.40
C GLU A 222 30.79 -24.35 2.12
N THR A 223 30.41 -23.62 1.06
CA THR A 223 30.01 -24.14 -0.25
C THR A 223 31.05 -23.91 -1.36
N GLY A 224 32.27 -23.44 -1.03
CA GLY A 224 33.36 -23.21 -1.98
C GLY A 224 33.35 -21.85 -2.70
N GLY A 225 32.57 -20.88 -2.20
CA GLY A 225 32.49 -19.49 -2.68
C GLY A 225 33.58 -18.57 -2.12
N LYS A 226 33.48 -17.26 -2.42
CA LYS A 226 34.48 -16.26 -2.01
C LYS A 226 34.28 -15.83 -0.55
N LEU A 227 35.38 -15.48 0.12
CA LEU A 227 35.40 -14.95 1.48
C LEU A 227 34.50 -13.70 1.60
N GLY A 228 33.61 -13.66 2.61
CA GLY A 228 32.70 -12.53 2.86
C GLY A 228 31.42 -12.48 1.99
N GLU A 229 31.17 -13.50 1.19
CA GLU A 229 29.88 -13.70 0.50
C GLU A 229 28.97 -14.64 1.30
N TYR A 230 27.69 -14.30 1.38
CA TYR A 230 26.66 -15.06 2.08
C TYR A 230 25.49 -15.29 1.15
N ASN A 231 24.92 -16.49 1.19
CA ASN A 231 23.73 -16.85 0.45
C ASN A 231 22.54 -16.79 1.40
N ILE A 232 21.49 -16.06 1.02
CA ILE A 232 20.18 -16.19 1.65
C ILE A 232 19.52 -17.42 1.00
N GLU A 233 19.45 -18.51 1.73
CA GLU A 233 18.83 -19.77 1.32
C GLU A 233 17.37 -19.83 1.76
N VAL A 234 16.52 -20.42 0.92
CA VAL A 234 15.12 -20.70 1.24
C VAL A 234 15.04 -22.12 1.81
N LEU A 235 14.69 -22.27 3.08
CA LEU A 235 14.63 -23.57 3.76
C LEU A 235 13.29 -24.26 3.61
N HIS A 236 12.23 -23.47 3.69
CA HIS A 236 10.85 -23.91 3.63
C HIS A 236 10.24 -23.38 2.34
N LEU A 237 9.42 -24.21 1.70
CA LEU A 237 8.67 -23.78 0.53
C LEU A 237 7.86 -22.55 0.91
N LEU A 238 8.13 -21.45 0.23
CA LEU A 238 7.42 -20.21 0.41
C LEU A 238 6.08 -20.36 -0.30
N ASP A 239 5.04 -19.95 0.41
CA ASP A 239 3.66 -19.96 -0.05
C ASP A 239 3.14 -18.52 0.01
N ARG A 240 2.65 -18.00 -1.11
CA ARG A 240 2.24 -16.60 -1.25
C ARG A 240 0.85 -16.39 -0.64
N GLU A 241 -0.03 -17.37 -0.69
CA GLU A 241 -1.38 -17.30 -0.13
C GLU A 241 -1.33 -17.10 1.39
N VAL A 242 -0.27 -17.60 2.04
CA VAL A 242 -0.01 -17.38 3.48
C VAL A 242 0.59 -15.99 3.77
N ALA A 243 1.40 -15.45 2.86
CA ALA A 243 2.13 -14.18 3.03
C ALA A 243 1.97 -13.25 1.79
N PRO A 244 0.78 -12.66 1.57
CA PRO A 244 0.44 -11.96 0.33
C PRO A 244 1.23 -10.66 0.08
N GLN A 245 1.87 -10.10 1.12
CA GLN A 245 2.72 -8.91 1.01
C GLN A 245 4.22 -9.26 0.84
N GLY A 246 4.55 -10.55 0.74
CA GLY A 246 5.92 -11.04 0.77
C GLY A 246 6.59 -10.89 2.14
N TYR A 247 7.92 -11.02 2.15
CA TYR A 247 8.74 -10.92 3.37
C TYR A 247 9.64 -9.69 3.30
N ASN A 248 9.95 -9.05 4.44
CA ASN A 248 10.87 -7.90 4.48
C ASN A 248 11.99 -8.14 5.47
N LEU A 249 13.03 -8.83 5.01
CA LEU A 249 14.11 -9.33 5.85
C LEU A 249 15.02 -8.19 6.32
N THR A 250 15.23 -8.07 7.63
CA THR A 250 16.23 -7.15 8.18
C THR A 250 17.50 -7.92 8.51
N LEU A 251 18.58 -7.61 7.79
CA LEU A 251 19.89 -8.22 7.96
C LEU A 251 20.72 -7.44 8.98
N ARG A 252 21.49 -8.15 9.81
CA ARG A 252 22.50 -7.60 10.72
C ARG A 252 23.87 -8.22 10.45
N ALA A 253 24.85 -7.40 10.07
CA ALA A 253 26.25 -7.81 9.97
C ALA A 253 27.01 -7.37 11.21
N THR A 254 27.89 -8.25 11.73
CA THR A 254 28.76 -7.99 12.88
C THR A 254 30.20 -8.36 12.52
N ASP A 255 31.15 -7.47 12.80
CA ASP A 255 32.58 -7.75 12.64
C ASP A 255 33.16 -8.53 13.85
N LYS A 256 34.41 -9.02 13.73
CA LYS A 256 35.18 -9.61 14.83
C LYS A 256 36.00 -8.55 15.59
N GLY A 257 35.68 -7.28 15.41
CA GLY A 257 36.30 -6.14 16.04
C GLY A 257 36.25 -6.16 17.57
N VAL A 258 37.17 -5.44 18.22
CA VAL A 258 37.12 -5.18 19.67
C VAL A 258 37.17 -3.67 19.92
N PRO A 259 36.05 -3.03 20.32
CA PRO A 259 34.69 -3.56 20.36
C PRO A 259 34.12 -3.84 18.96
N ALA A 260 33.21 -4.81 18.87
CA ALA A 260 32.60 -5.18 17.60
C ALA A 260 31.61 -4.11 17.14
N ARG A 261 31.59 -3.78 15.85
CA ARG A 261 30.61 -2.87 15.24
C ARG A 261 29.62 -3.65 14.37
N GLN A 262 28.48 -3.03 14.11
CA GLN A 262 27.32 -3.66 13.48
C GLN A 262 26.64 -2.73 12.48
N SER A 263 26.02 -3.32 11.45
CA SER A 263 25.21 -2.60 10.46
C SER A 263 23.93 -3.36 10.12
N TYR A 264 22.92 -2.63 9.62
CA TYR A 264 21.59 -3.15 9.32
C TYR A 264 21.17 -2.85 7.87
N LYS A 265 20.46 -3.79 7.22
CA LYS A 265 19.91 -3.60 5.87
C LYS A 265 18.59 -4.35 5.68
N ALA A 266 17.55 -3.65 5.24
CA ALA A 266 16.26 -4.25 4.87
C ALA A 266 16.28 -4.77 3.42
N VAL A 267 15.71 -5.95 3.20
CA VAL A 267 15.68 -6.70 1.94
C VAL A 267 14.25 -7.20 1.71
N PRO A 268 13.46 -6.54 0.83
CA PRO A 268 12.13 -7.02 0.45
C PRO A 268 12.24 -8.26 -0.45
N VAL A 269 11.42 -9.27 -0.17
CA VAL A 269 11.28 -10.52 -0.91
C VAL A 269 9.91 -10.54 -1.57
N HIS A 270 9.90 -10.45 -2.90
CA HIS A 270 8.69 -10.60 -3.70
C HIS A 270 8.57 -12.04 -4.20
N LEU A 271 7.37 -12.60 -4.04
CA LEU A 271 7.00 -13.92 -4.52
C LEU A 271 6.19 -13.78 -5.80
N THR A 272 6.49 -14.60 -6.80
CA THR A 272 5.63 -14.74 -7.97
C THR A 272 4.72 -15.94 -7.79
N ASP A 273 3.42 -15.67 -7.90
CA ASP A 273 2.29 -16.60 -7.83
C ASP A 273 2.42 -17.77 -8.81
N LEU A 274 2.16 -18.98 -8.33
CA LEU A 274 1.92 -20.15 -9.17
C LEU A 274 0.43 -20.47 -9.22
N ASN A 275 -0.03 -20.98 -10.36
CA ASN A 275 -1.42 -21.37 -10.54
C ASN A 275 -1.72 -22.74 -9.91
N ASP A 276 -1.69 -22.83 -8.58
CA ASP A 276 -1.83 -24.07 -7.83
C ASP A 276 -3.19 -24.23 -7.14
N ASN A 277 -3.93 -23.13 -6.94
CA ASN A 277 -5.32 -23.15 -6.53
C ASN A 277 -6.25 -23.32 -7.73
N ALA A 278 -7.39 -23.95 -7.47
CA ALA A 278 -8.43 -24.09 -8.48
C ALA A 278 -9.56 -23.11 -8.17
N PRO A 279 -10.28 -22.60 -9.20
CA PRO A 279 -11.44 -21.76 -8.97
C PRO A 279 -12.45 -22.48 -8.08
N VAL A 280 -13.05 -21.81 -7.10
CA VAL A 280 -14.03 -22.40 -6.18
C VAL A 280 -15.36 -21.69 -6.29
N PHE A 281 -16.42 -22.44 -6.59
CA PHE A 281 -17.80 -21.95 -6.52
C PHE A 281 -18.23 -21.79 -5.06
N ASP A 282 -19.00 -20.74 -4.75
CA ASP A 282 -19.55 -20.54 -3.40
C ASP A 282 -20.54 -21.64 -2.97
N ARG A 283 -21.12 -22.36 -3.94
CA ARG A 283 -22.07 -23.46 -3.78
C ARG A 283 -21.81 -24.55 -4.82
N GLU A 284 -21.98 -25.82 -4.41
CA GLU A 284 -21.90 -26.96 -5.32
C GLU A 284 -23.15 -27.11 -6.19
N ILE A 285 -24.32 -26.71 -5.66
CA ILE A 285 -25.62 -26.81 -6.34
C ILE A 285 -26.35 -25.46 -6.22
N TYR A 286 -26.77 -24.93 -7.35
CA TYR A 286 -27.62 -23.75 -7.47
C TYR A 286 -29.01 -24.19 -7.93
N GLU A 287 -30.06 -23.70 -7.27
CA GLU A 287 -31.45 -23.99 -7.63
C GLU A 287 -32.16 -22.66 -7.91
N VAL A 288 -32.84 -22.59 -9.05
CA VAL A 288 -33.51 -21.36 -9.53
C VAL A 288 -34.80 -21.71 -10.26
N GLU A 289 -35.81 -20.86 -10.08
CA GLU A 289 -37.11 -20.97 -10.73
C GLU A 289 -37.29 -19.85 -11.74
N ILE A 290 -37.72 -20.19 -12.96
CA ILE A 290 -37.97 -19.24 -14.05
C ILE A 290 -39.32 -19.57 -14.69
N PRO A 291 -40.22 -18.60 -14.90
CA PRO A 291 -41.43 -18.83 -15.68
C PRO A 291 -41.08 -19.03 -17.16
N GLU A 292 -41.79 -19.94 -17.84
CA GLU A 292 -41.57 -20.19 -19.27
C GLU A 292 -41.85 -18.96 -20.16
N THR A 293 -42.68 -18.02 -19.67
CA THR A 293 -42.93 -16.73 -20.34
C THR A 293 -41.73 -15.78 -20.34
N ALA A 294 -40.61 -16.16 -19.71
CA ALA A 294 -39.40 -15.36 -19.69
C ALA A 294 -38.85 -15.16 -21.11
N PRO A 295 -38.60 -13.91 -21.54
CA PRO A 295 -38.08 -13.63 -22.87
C PRO A 295 -36.64 -14.14 -23.01
N ILE A 296 -36.17 -14.19 -24.25
CA ILE A 296 -34.76 -14.50 -24.55
C ILE A 296 -33.87 -13.43 -23.89
N ASN A 297 -32.69 -13.83 -23.43
CA ASN A 297 -31.73 -13.02 -22.68
C ASN A 297 -32.23 -12.55 -21.31
N THR A 298 -33.12 -13.34 -20.68
CA THR A 298 -33.51 -13.11 -19.29
C THR A 298 -32.41 -13.59 -18.35
N PRO A 299 -31.93 -12.74 -17.41
CA PRO A 299 -30.92 -13.15 -16.42
C PRO A 299 -31.51 -14.13 -15.41
N VAL A 300 -30.89 -15.31 -15.32
CA VAL A 300 -31.30 -16.43 -14.47
C VAL A 300 -30.68 -16.33 -13.08
N ILE A 301 -29.36 -16.47 -13.01
CA ILE A 301 -28.60 -16.46 -11.76
C ILE A 301 -27.13 -16.08 -12.03
N ARG A 302 -26.49 -15.39 -11.07
CA ARG A 302 -25.04 -15.17 -11.07
C ARG A 302 -24.35 -16.28 -10.30
N LEU A 303 -23.40 -16.96 -10.92
CA LEU A 303 -22.55 -17.92 -10.24
C LEU A 303 -21.37 -17.19 -9.61
N LYS A 304 -21.16 -17.36 -8.31
CA LYS A 304 -20.07 -16.71 -7.60
C LYS A 304 -18.89 -17.68 -7.53
N VAL A 305 -17.79 -17.27 -8.14
CA VAL A 305 -16.54 -18.04 -8.17
C VAL A 305 -15.41 -17.17 -7.62
N THR A 306 -14.55 -17.78 -6.82
CA THR A 306 -13.36 -17.15 -6.27
C THR A 306 -12.17 -18.05 -6.49
N ASP A 307 -11.05 -17.47 -6.91
CA ASP A 307 -9.75 -18.13 -6.97
C ASP A 307 -8.81 -17.42 -5.99
N ALA A 308 -7.91 -18.18 -5.38
CA ALA A 308 -6.97 -17.67 -4.38
C ALA A 308 -5.67 -17.15 -5.02
N ASP A 309 -5.39 -17.51 -6.28
CA ASP A 309 -4.23 -17.05 -7.05
C ASP A 309 -4.36 -15.55 -7.41
N GLU A 310 -3.36 -14.93 -8.08
CA GLU A 310 -3.40 -13.50 -8.49
C GLU A 310 -3.28 -13.28 -10.00
N GLY A 311 -3.70 -12.10 -10.43
CA GLY A 311 -3.54 -11.65 -11.80
C GLY A 311 -4.34 -12.53 -12.76
N LYS A 312 -3.68 -13.09 -13.78
CA LYS A 312 -4.35 -13.97 -14.76
C LYS A 312 -4.69 -15.34 -14.18
N ASN A 313 -3.95 -15.80 -13.17
CA ASN A 313 -4.22 -17.08 -12.52
C ASN A 313 -5.51 -16.98 -11.68
N ALA A 314 -5.78 -15.81 -11.11
CA ALA A 314 -7.05 -15.53 -10.41
C ALA A 314 -8.27 -15.34 -11.32
N GLN A 315 -8.04 -15.01 -12.60
CA GLN A 315 -9.11 -14.67 -13.53
C GLN A 315 -9.79 -15.94 -14.00
N VAL A 316 -11.08 -16.05 -13.72
CA VAL A 316 -11.86 -17.24 -14.02
C VAL A 316 -12.75 -17.00 -15.23
N PHE A 317 -12.77 -17.97 -16.14
CA PHE A 317 -13.68 -18.05 -17.28
C PHE A 317 -14.70 -19.16 -17.01
N LEU A 318 -15.99 -18.85 -17.12
CA LEU A 318 -17.06 -19.83 -16.93
C LEU A 318 -17.62 -20.35 -18.26
N GLU A 319 -17.87 -21.65 -18.34
CA GLU A 319 -18.53 -22.28 -19.48
C GLU A 319 -19.52 -23.37 -19.07
N ILE A 320 -20.55 -23.59 -19.89
CA ILE A 320 -21.50 -24.69 -19.70
C ILE A 320 -20.94 -25.93 -20.41
N VAL A 321 -20.59 -26.96 -19.65
CA VAL A 321 -19.94 -28.18 -20.17
C VAL A 321 -20.93 -29.33 -20.38
N GLY A 322 -22.10 -29.28 -19.73
CA GLY A 322 -23.11 -30.33 -19.87
C GLY A 322 -24.51 -29.89 -19.46
N GLY A 323 -25.51 -30.65 -19.91
CA GLY A 323 -26.93 -30.43 -19.56
C GLY A 323 -27.69 -29.42 -20.42
N ASN A 324 -27.02 -28.78 -21.38
CA ASN A 324 -27.57 -27.74 -22.28
C ASN A 324 -27.64 -28.24 -23.74
N GLU A 325 -28.18 -29.44 -23.97
CA GLU A 325 -28.15 -30.11 -25.27
C GLU A 325 -28.94 -29.36 -26.37
N GLY A 326 -29.99 -28.62 -26.01
CA GLY A 326 -30.79 -27.82 -26.93
C GLY A 326 -30.31 -26.36 -27.07
N GLY A 327 -29.25 -25.97 -26.36
CA GLY A 327 -28.73 -24.61 -26.37
C GLY A 327 -29.70 -23.58 -25.78
N GLU A 328 -30.56 -24.00 -24.84
CA GLU A 328 -31.60 -23.16 -24.25
C GLU A 328 -31.04 -22.09 -23.30
N PHE A 329 -29.82 -22.28 -22.80
CA PHE A 329 -29.12 -21.35 -21.93
C PHE A 329 -27.75 -20.97 -22.49
N HIS A 330 -27.28 -19.78 -22.14
CA HIS A 330 -25.89 -19.37 -22.33
C HIS A 330 -25.38 -18.65 -21.10
N ILE A 331 -24.07 -18.67 -20.88
CA ILE A 331 -23.43 -18.02 -19.74
C ILE A 331 -22.49 -16.93 -20.22
N ASN A 332 -22.50 -15.78 -19.55
CA ASN A 332 -21.46 -14.79 -19.73
C ASN A 332 -20.20 -15.29 -19.01
N PRO A 333 -19.09 -15.51 -19.75
CA PRO A 333 -17.93 -16.18 -19.20
C PRO A 333 -17.15 -15.34 -18.19
N ASP A 334 -17.22 -14.00 -18.29
CA ASP A 334 -16.46 -13.09 -17.43
C ASP A 334 -17.22 -12.75 -16.15
N THR A 335 -18.56 -12.69 -16.22
CA THR A 335 -19.42 -12.27 -15.10
C THR A 335 -20.08 -13.43 -14.36
N GLY A 336 -20.09 -14.63 -14.97
CA GLY A 336 -20.76 -15.81 -14.45
C GLY A 336 -22.29 -15.72 -14.46
N MET A 337 -22.88 -14.76 -15.19
CA MET A 337 -24.34 -14.62 -15.33
C MET A 337 -24.90 -15.60 -16.35
N LEU A 338 -25.84 -16.43 -15.92
CA LEU A 338 -26.57 -17.37 -16.78
C LEU A 338 -27.81 -16.67 -17.37
N TYR A 339 -28.04 -16.86 -18.67
CA TYR A 339 -29.14 -16.25 -19.43
C TYR A 339 -29.92 -17.31 -20.23
N THR A 340 -31.20 -17.05 -20.48
CA THR A 340 -31.98 -17.79 -21.48
C THR A 340 -31.50 -17.44 -22.89
N ALA A 341 -31.30 -18.44 -23.75
CA ALA A 341 -30.91 -18.26 -25.15
C ALA A 341 -32.08 -18.53 -26.12
N VAL A 342 -33.06 -19.32 -25.70
CA VAL A 342 -34.27 -19.66 -26.45
C VAL A 342 -35.48 -19.51 -25.53
N SER A 343 -36.69 -19.38 -26.10
CA SER A 343 -37.93 -19.47 -25.34
C SER A 343 -38.04 -20.84 -24.68
N LEU A 344 -38.38 -20.87 -23.40
CA LEU A 344 -38.58 -22.09 -22.63
C LEU A 344 -40.04 -22.54 -22.74
N ASP A 345 -40.28 -23.85 -22.67
CA ASP A 345 -41.60 -24.48 -22.73
C ASP A 345 -41.62 -25.57 -21.65
N ALA A 346 -42.46 -25.39 -20.62
CA ALA A 346 -42.55 -26.29 -19.47
C ALA A 346 -43.21 -27.63 -19.86
N GLU A 347 -44.13 -27.62 -20.82
CA GLU A 347 -44.81 -28.82 -21.33
C GLU A 347 -43.86 -29.72 -22.11
N GLU A 348 -42.86 -29.15 -22.77
CA GLU A 348 -41.77 -29.91 -23.40
C GLU A 348 -40.76 -30.38 -22.36
N LYS A 349 -40.22 -29.46 -21.54
CA LYS A 349 -39.18 -29.78 -20.54
C LYS A 349 -39.15 -28.80 -19.36
N ALA A 350 -39.72 -29.21 -18.24
CA ALA A 350 -39.73 -28.40 -17.02
C ALA A 350 -38.41 -28.36 -16.21
N PHE A 351 -37.51 -29.34 -16.35
CA PHE A 351 -36.31 -29.45 -15.51
C PHE A 351 -35.01 -29.51 -16.32
N TYR A 352 -34.11 -28.58 -16.05
CA TYR A 352 -32.75 -28.55 -16.61
C TYR A 352 -31.71 -28.70 -15.50
N THR A 353 -30.72 -29.56 -15.71
CA THR A 353 -29.56 -29.69 -14.81
C THR A 353 -28.31 -29.39 -15.60
N LEU A 354 -27.84 -28.14 -15.53
CA LEU A 354 -26.65 -27.67 -16.20
C LEU A 354 -25.42 -27.98 -15.35
N THR A 355 -24.33 -28.37 -15.99
CA THR A 355 -23.01 -28.49 -15.36
C THR A 355 -22.13 -27.36 -15.89
N VAL A 356 -21.80 -26.42 -15.02
CA VAL A 356 -20.97 -25.25 -15.35
C VAL A 356 -19.57 -25.48 -14.80
N SER A 357 -18.56 -25.27 -15.64
CA SER A 357 -17.15 -25.34 -15.26
C SER A 357 -16.58 -23.94 -15.17
N ALA A 358 -15.79 -23.70 -14.14
CA ALA A 358 -14.97 -22.53 -13.96
C ALA A 358 -13.52 -22.91 -14.24
N ILE A 359 -12.86 -22.19 -15.15
CA ILE A 359 -11.50 -22.47 -15.59
C ILE A 359 -10.68 -21.21 -15.37
N ASP A 360 -9.55 -21.31 -14.68
CA ASP A 360 -8.65 -20.16 -14.54
C ASP A 360 -7.98 -19.78 -15.88
N GLN A 361 -7.46 -18.56 -15.97
CA GLN A 361 -6.71 -18.07 -17.13
C GLN A 361 -5.20 -18.32 -17.00
N GLY A 362 -4.81 -19.35 -16.25
CA GLY A 362 -3.43 -19.82 -16.18
C GLY A 362 -2.86 -20.19 -17.55
N ASN A 363 -1.53 -20.27 -17.63
CA ASN A 363 -0.83 -20.70 -18.85
C ASN A 363 -1.27 -22.09 -19.31
N THR A 364 -1.20 -22.36 -20.62
CA THR A 364 -1.59 -23.65 -21.19
C THR A 364 -0.84 -24.81 -20.53
N GLY A 365 -1.55 -25.64 -19.76
CA GLY A 365 -1.00 -26.78 -19.02
C GLY A 365 -0.98 -26.63 -17.49
N THR A 366 -1.05 -25.42 -16.95
CA THR A 366 -1.19 -25.18 -15.50
C THR A 366 -2.63 -24.92 -15.07
N ARG A 367 -3.53 -24.69 -16.04
CA ARG A 367 -4.93 -24.37 -15.77
C ARG A 367 -5.61 -25.41 -14.88
N LYS A 368 -6.28 -24.92 -13.86
CA LYS A 368 -7.16 -25.66 -12.98
C LYS A 368 -8.60 -25.33 -13.33
N GLN A 369 -9.48 -26.25 -12.95
CA GLN A 369 -10.91 -26.10 -13.18
C GLN A 369 -11.70 -26.75 -12.06
N SER A 370 -12.88 -26.21 -11.80
CA SER A 370 -13.90 -26.81 -10.94
C SER A 370 -15.24 -26.78 -11.63
N SER A 371 -16.22 -27.52 -11.11
CA SER A 371 -17.57 -27.55 -11.70
C SER A 371 -18.66 -27.53 -10.63
N ALA A 372 -19.77 -26.88 -10.96
CA ALA A 372 -20.98 -26.81 -10.14
C ALA A 372 -22.22 -27.17 -10.96
N LYS A 373 -23.29 -27.60 -10.28
CA LYS A 373 -24.56 -27.94 -10.92
C LYS A 373 -25.58 -26.84 -10.73
N VAL A 374 -26.21 -26.40 -11.81
CA VAL A 374 -27.32 -25.45 -11.80
C VAL A 374 -28.59 -26.18 -12.19
N LYS A 375 -29.52 -26.33 -11.25
CA LYS A 375 -30.85 -26.87 -11.48
C LYS A 375 -31.81 -25.72 -11.76
N VAL A 376 -32.27 -25.64 -13.00
CA VAL A 376 -33.28 -24.67 -13.42
C VAL A 376 -34.63 -25.40 -13.46
N ASN A 377 -35.57 -24.91 -12.66
CA ASN A 377 -36.96 -25.35 -12.66
C ASN A 377 -37.78 -24.34 -13.46
N VAL A 378 -38.32 -24.77 -14.60
CA VAL A 378 -39.21 -23.95 -15.42
C VAL A 378 -40.62 -24.04 -14.84
N VAL A 379 -41.14 -22.90 -14.41
CA VAL A 379 -42.47 -22.78 -13.82
C VAL A 379 -43.47 -22.66 -14.94
N ASP A 380 -44.36 -23.66 -15.00
CA ASP A 380 -45.53 -23.74 -15.86
C ASP A 380 -46.43 -22.51 -15.71
N THR A 381 -46.85 -21.93 -16.82
CA THR A 381 -47.78 -20.79 -16.87
C THR A 381 -49.06 -21.19 -17.60
N ASN A 382 -50.16 -20.46 -17.38
CA ASN A 382 -51.43 -20.80 -18.01
C ASN A 382 -51.42 -20.39 -19.49
N ASP A 383 -50.79 -21.22 -20.30
CA ASP A 383 -50.22 -20.98 -21.62
C ASP A 383 -50.98 -21.80 -22.71
N ASN A 384 -51.61 -22.90 -22.33
CA ASN A 384 -52.45 -23.73 -23.18
C ASN A 384 -53.93 -23.60 -22.81
N ASP A 385 -54.81 -23.72 -23.81
CA ASP A 385 -56.25 -23.68 -23.57
C ASP A 385 -56.78 -25.11 -23.29
N PRO A 386 -57.81 -25.30 -22.46
CA PRO A 386 -58.45 -26.59 -22.29
C PRO A 386 -59.00 -27.11 -23.63
N VAL A 387 -58.62 -28.29 -24.09
CA VAL A 387 -59.10 -28.84 -25.38
C VAL A 387 -60.07 -29.98 -25.18
N PHE A 388 -61.28 -29.88 -25.75
CA PHE A 388 -62.23 -31.00 -25.79
C PHE A 388 -61.80 -32.10 -26.75
N ASP A 389 -62.10 -33.37 -26.44
CA ASP A 389 -61.79 -34.50 -27.32
C ASP A 389 -62.51 -34.41 -28.68
N ALA A 390 -63.66 -33.74 -28.74
CA ALA A 390 -64.40 -33.43 -29.97
C ALA A 390 -65.04 -32.03 -29.89
N ALA A 391 -64.95 -31.24 -30.97
CA ALA A 391 -65.55 -29.90 -31.04
C ALA A 391 -67.08 -29.91 -31.14
N GLU A 392 -67.63 -30.98 -31.74
CA GLU A 392 -69.08 -31.22 -31.82
C GLU A 392 -69.41 -32.68 -31.52
N ALA A 393 -70.50 -32.92 -30.79
CA ALA A 393 -71.01 -34.26 -30.51
C ALA A 393 -72.54 -34.30 -30.63
N THR A 394 -73.09 -35.45 -31.02
CA THR A 394 -74.54 -35.68 -31.04
C THR A 394 -74.90 -36.88 -30.19
N VAL A 395 -75.85 -36.71 -29.27
CA VAL A 395 -76.30 -37.75 -28.33
C VAL A 395 -77.82 -37.84 -28.37
N TRP A 396 -78.33 -39.05 -28.15
CA TRP A 396 -79.77 -39.32 -28.09
C TRP A 396 -80.20 -39.57 -26.65
N VAL A 397 -81.37 -39.05 -26.29
CA VAL A 397 -82.01 -39.25 -24.98
C VAL A 397 -83.45 -39.66 -25.23
N ASP A 398 -83.88 -40.74 -24.58
CA ASP A 398 -85.26 -41.17 -24.61
C ASP A 398 -86.10 -40.21 -23.76
N GLU A 399 -87.31 -39.87 -24.20
CA GLU A 399 -88.21 -39.03 -23.42
C GLU A 399 -88.76 -39.76 -22.17
N ASN A 400 -89.47 -39.03 -21.30
CA ASN A 400 -90.03 -39.57 -20.05
C ASN A 400 -89.03 -40.10 -19.01
N GLU A 401 -87.73 -39.96 -19.25
CA GLU A 401 -86.70 -40.21 -18.26
C GLU A 401 -86.87 -39.30 -17.02
N PRO A 402 -86.70 -39.84 -15.80
CA PRO A 402 -86.82 -39.04 -14.59
C PRO A 402 -85.80 -37.90 -14.54
N PRO A 403 -86.10 -36.79 -13.84
CA PRO A 403 -85.12 -35.73 -13.62
C PRO A 403 -83.88 -36.28 -12.92
N GLY A 404 -82.70 -35.98 -13.46
CA GLY A 404 -81.41 -36.42 -12.95
C GLY A 404 -80.76 -37.57 -13.74
N THR A 405 -81.42 -38.11 -14.77
CA THR A 405 -80.84 -39.12 -15.68
C THR A 405 -79.59 -38.56 -16.36
N SER A 406 -78.50 -39.33 -16.35
CA SER A 406 -77.23 -38.96 -17.00
C SER A 406 -77.29 -39.19 -18.51
N VAL A 407 -77.16 -38.12 -19.29
CA VAL A 407 -77.24 -38.14 -20.76
C VAL A 407 -75.92 -38.56 -21.40
N THR A 408 -74.85 -37.86 -21.05
CA THR A 408 -73.50 -38.12 -21.56
C THR A 408 -72.46 -37.48 -20.64
N LYS A 409 -71.20 -37.85 -20.84
CA LYS A 409 -70.05 -37.23 -20.18
C LYS A 409 -69.17 -36.56 -21.24
N VAL A 410 -68.85 -35.29 -21.05
CA VAL A 410 -67.85 -34.59 -21.85
C VAL A 410 -66.52 -34.50 -21.10
N THR A 411 -65.42 -34.58 -21.84
CA THR A 411 -64.07 -34.48 -21.31
C THR A 411 -63.24 -33.51 -22.13
N ALA A 412 -62.47 -32.69 -21.41
CA ALA A 412 -61.48 -31.77 -21.95
C ALA A 412 -60.15 -32.04 -21.24
N ARG A 413 -59.05 -31.76 -21.93
CA ARG A 413 -57.69 -31.92 -21.43
C ARG A 413 -56.95 -30.62 -21.60
N ASP A 414 -56.25 -30.22 -20.56
CA ASP A 414 -55.28 -29.14 -20.62
C ASP A 414 -53.88 -29.74 -20.65
N ARG A 415 -52.95 -29.05 -21.31
CA ARG A 415 -51.54 -29.47 -21.35
C ARG A 415 -50.72 -28.89 -20.20
N ASP A 416 -51.19 -27.80 -19.61
CA ASP A 416 -50.56 -27.14 -18.47
C ASP A 416 -50.55 -28.08 -17.25
N SER A 417 -49.93 -27.65 -16.15
CA SER A 417 -49.77 -28.43 -14.92
C SER A 417 -50.54 -27.85 -13.73
N LEU A 418 -50.71 -28.64 -12.67
CA LEU A 418 -51.31 -28.20 -11.40
C LEU A 418 -52.68 -27.53 -11.56
N ASP A 419 -52.85 -26.31 -11.03
CA ASP A 419 -54.09 -25.53 -11.06
C ASP A 419 -54.41 -24.96 -12.45
N ASN A 420 -53.37 -24.73 -13.28
CA ASN A 420 -53.54 -24.33 -14.69
C ASN A 420 -54.18 -25.48 -15.49
N ALA A 421 -53.86 -26.74 -15.15
CA ALA A 421 -54.49 -27.92 -15.75
C ALA A 421 -55.89 -28.26 -15.25
N TYR A 422 -56.34 -27.61 -14.17
CA TYR A 422 -57.54 -28.02 -13.44
C TYR A 422 -58.80 -27.45 -14.08
N ILE A 423 -59.59 -28.30 -14.76
CA ILE A 423 -60.73 -27.88 -15.57
C ILE A 423 -62.05 -27.97 -14.80
N SER A 424 -62.93 -27.00 -15.04
CA SER A 424 -64.34 -27.02 -14.66
C SER A 424 -65.26 -26.82 -15.86
N TYR A 425 -66.40 -27.50 -15.85
CA TYR A 425 -67.40 -27.49 -16.91
C TYR A 425 -68.64 -26.67 -16.53
N SER A 426 -69.22 -25.97 -17.50
CA SER A 426 -70.46 -25.21 -17.33
C SER A 426 -71.27 -25.17 -18.63
N ILE A 427 -72.58 -24.95 -18.55
CA ILE A 427 -73.44 -24.73 -19.72
C ILE A 427 -73.52 -23.23 -19.99
N ALA A 428 -73.04 -22.80 -21.15
CA ALA A 428 -72.91 -21.39 -21.56
C ALA A 428 -74.10 -20.88 -22.40
N ASN A 429 -75.19 -21.63 -22.49
CA ASN A 429 -76.40 -21.21 -23.20
C ASN A 429 -77.00 -19.93 -22.57
N LEU A 430 -77.37 -18.95 -23.41
CA LEU A 430 -78.02 -17.71 -22.97
C LEU A 430 -79.45 -17.93 -22.43
N ASN A 431 -80.16 -18.89 -23.05
CA ASN A 431 -81.50 -19.27 -22.63
C ASN A 431 -81.41 -20.50 -21.73
N PRO A 432 -82.27 -20.59 -20.70
CA PRO A 432 -82.32 -21.77 -19.84
C PRO A 432 -82.67 -23.02 -20.66
N VAL A 433 -81.95 -24.10 -20.41
CA VAL A 433 -82.10 -25.40 -21.05
C VAL A 433 -82.46 -26.45 -19.99
N PRO A 434 -83.20 -27.52 -20.33
CA PRO A 434 -83.64 -28.55 -19.38
C PRO A 434 -82.50 -29.54 -19.00
N PHE A 435 -81.27 -29.05 -18.92
CA PHE A 435 -80.07 -29.83 -18.62
C PHE A 435 -79.17 -29.08 -17.65
N ASP A 436 -78.48 -29.81 -16.80
CA ASP A 436 -77.42 -29.32 -15.91
C ASP A 436 -76.14 -30.14 -16.12
N ILE A 437 -74.99 -29.55 -15.82
CA ILE A 437 -73.69 -30.19 -15.92
C ILE A 437 -72.98 -30.21 -14.58
N GLU A 438 -72.48 -31.38 -14.21
CA GLU A 438 -71.67 -31.53 -13.01
C GLU A 438 -70.28 -30.92 -13.25
N HIS A 439 -69.95 -29.90 -12.44
CA HIS A 439 -68.86 -28.96 -12.70
C HIS A 439 -67.47 -29.60 -12.84
N PHE A 440 -67.19 -30.71 -12.17
CA PHE A 440 -65.85 -31.35 -12.20
C PHE A 440 -65.82 -32.69 -12.93
N SER A 441 -66.97 -33.35 -13.12
CA SER A 441 -67.04 -34.64 -13.79
C SER A 441 -67.38 -34.51 -15.28
N GLY A 442 -67.98 -33.40 -15.69
CA GLY A 442 -68.47 -33.20 -17.06
C GLY A 442 -69.70 -34.04 -17.41
N ILE A 443 -70.37 -34.63 -16.41
CA ILE A 443 -71.60 -35.42 -16.61
C ILE A 443 -72.80 -34.49 -16.75
N ILE A 444 -73.55 -34.65 -17.83
CA ILE A 444 -74.75 -33.87 -18.13
C ILE A 444 -75.99 -34.66 -17.70
N ARG A 445 -76.90 -33.99 -16.99
CA ARG A 445 -78.13 -34.60 -16.45
C ARG A 445 -79.36 -33.81 -16.86
N THR A 446 -80.50 -34.49 -16.97
CA THR A 446 -81.81 -33.84 -17.19
C THR A 446 -82.27 -33.10 -15.93
N THR A 447 -82.82 -31.89 -16.05
CA THR A 447 -83.38 -31.14 -14.91
C THR A 447 -84.91 -31.25 -14.82
N SER A 448 -85.55 -31.55 -15.93
CA SER A 448 -86.98 -31.81 -16.04
C SER A 448 -87.21 -33.04 -16.91
N VAL A 449 -88.40 -33.63 -16.80
CA VAL A 449 -88.85 -34.67 -17.73
C VAL A 449 -88.99 -34.05 -19.12
N LEU A 450 -88.40 -34.68 -20.13
CA LEU A 450 -88.50 -34.27 -21.52
C LEU A 450 -89.74 -34.92 -22.14
N ASP A 451 -90.45 -34.17 -22.97
CA ASP A 451 -91.68 -34.55 -23.67
C ASP A 451 -91.51 -34.17 -25.15
N TYR A 452 -91.56 -35.16 -26.04
CA TYR A 452 -91.28 -35.06 -27.46
C TYR A 452 -92.41 -34.36 -28.23
N GLU A 453 -93.64 -34.52 -27.78
CA GLU A 453 -94.87 -34.01 -28.39
C GLU A 453 -94.99 -32.50 -28.19
N SER A 454 -94.59 -32.00 -27.02
CA SER A 454 -94.78 -30.58 -26.67
C SER A 454 -93.49 -29.74 -26.63
N MET A 455 -92.34 -30.34 -26.30
CA MET A 455 -91.07 -29.61 -26.16
C MET A 455 -90.23 -29.60 -27.44
N ARG A 456 -88.97 -29.17 -27.32
CA ARG A 456 -88.02 -29.24 -28.44
C ARG A 456 -87.51 -30.67 -28.61
N ARG A 457 -87.44 -31.11 -29.86
CA ARG A 457 -86.91 -32.42 -30.27
C ARG A 457 -85.38 -32.41 -30.38
N GLU A 458 -84.80 -31.22 -30.52
CA GLU A 458 -83.36 -31.02 -30.61
C GLU A 458 -82.92 -29.86 -29.73
N TYR A 459 -81.98 -30.13 -28.83
CA TYR A 459 -81.35 -29.14 -27.98
C TYR A 459 -79.88 -29.01 -28.35
N VAL A 460 -79.44 -27.78 -28.60
CA VAL A 460 -78.03 -27.49 -28.83
C VAL A 460 -77.46 -26.87 -27.56
N LEU A 461 -76.69 -27.65 -26.82
CA LEU A 461 -75.95 -27.21 -25.64
C LEU A 461 -74.58 -26.66 -26.04
N ARG A 462 -74.23 -25.49 -25.51
CA ARG A 462 -72.88 -24.93 -25.55
C ARG A 462 -72.22 -25.24 -24.22
N ILE A 463 -71.27 -26.14 -24.23
CA ILE A 463 -70.56 -26.54 -23.01
C ILE A 463 -69.22 -25.83 -23.00
N ARG A 464 -68.91 -25.19 -21.89
CA ARG A 464 -67.67 -24.47 -21.67
C ARG A 464 -66.79 -25.23 -20.68
N ALA A 465 -65.56 -25.50 -21.09
CA ALA A 465 -64.47 -25.88 -20.20
C ALA A 465 -63.71 -24.60 -19.82
N SER A 466 -63.45 -24.41 -18.53
CA SER A 466 -62.62 -23.34 -18.00
C SER A 466 -61.60 -23.94 -17.06
N ASP A 467 -60.33 -23.63 -17.27
CA ASP A 467 -59.30 -23.91 -16.29
C ASP A 467 -59.46 -23.04 -15.03
N TRP A 468 -58.58 -23.28 -14.05
CA TRP A 468 -58.44 -22.50 -12.82
C TRP A 468 -57.11 -21.73 -12.75
N GLY A 469 -56.44 -21.57 -13.89
CA GLY A 469 -55.15 -20.90 -13.98
C GLY A 469 -55.20 -19.41 -13.64
N VAL A 470 -54.05 -18.90 -13.20
CA VAL A 470 -53.80 -17.48 -12.92
C VAL A 470 -52.71 -16.96 -13.86
N PRO A 471 -52.71 -15.67 -14.25
CA PRO A 471 -53.59 -14.56 -13.83
C PRO A 471 -54.95 -14.51 -14.53
N TYR A 472 -55.12 -15.25 -15.64
CA TYR A 472 -56.37 -15.32 -16.38
C TYR A 472 -56.72 -16.77 -16.64
N ARG A 473 -58.02 -17.08 -16.50
CA ARG A 473 -58.55 -18.39 -16.86
C ARG A 473 -58.72 -18.52 -18.36
N ARG A 474 -58.33 -19.65 -18.93
CA ARG A 474 -58.59 -19.98 -20.34
C ARG A 474 -59.81 -20.84 -20.45
N GLN A 475 -60.52 -20.62 -21.55
CA GLN A 475 -61.85 -21.15 -21.75
C GLN A 475 -62.02 -21.59 -23.19
N THR A 476 -62.61 -22.76 -23.37
CA THR A 476 -63.03 -23.27 -24.68
C THR A 476 -64.46 -23.73 -24.63
N GLU A 477 -65.12 -23.71 -25.79
CA GLU A 477 -66.51 -24.11 -25.94
C GLU A 477 -66.63 -25.25 -26.95
N MET A 478 -67.52 -26.20 -26.67
CA MET A 478 -67.94 -27.24 -27.61
C MET A 478 -69.46 -27.24 -27.79
N GLN A 479 -69.92 -27.79 -28.92
CA GLN A 479 -71.34 -27.89 -29.23
C GLN A 479 -71.84 -29.34 -29.07
N LEU A 480 -72.73 -29.56 -28.09
CA LEU A 480 -73.39 -30.85 -27.88
C LEU A 480 -74.85 -30.78 -28.35
N ARG A 481 -75.18 -31.57 -29.35
CA ARG A 481 -76.52 -31.71 -29.91
C ARG A 481 -77.23 -32.88 -29.27
N ILE A 482 -78.20 -32.61 -28.41
CA ILE A 482 -79.04 -33.63 -27.77
C ILE A 482 -80.32 -33.77 -28.58
N ARG A 483 -80.60 -34.99 -29.05
CA ARG A 483 -81.83 -35.32 -29.77
C ARG A 483 -82.71 -36.19 -28.91
N VAL A 484 -83.97 -35.77 -28.76
CA VAL A 484 -84.97 -36.52 -28.03
C VAL A 484 -85.51 -37.62 -28.93
N ARG A 485 -85.54 -38.85 -28.45
CA ARG A 485 -86.22 -39.97 -29.09
C ARG A 485 -87.63 -40.05 -28.54
N ASP A 486 -88.56 -40.13 -29.47
CA ASP A 486 -89.96 -40.42 -29.22
C ASP A 486 -90.08 -41.84 -28.62
N VAL A 487 -90.76 -41.93 -27.49
CA VAL A 487 -91.12 -43.16 -26.78
C VAL A 487 -92.62 -43.16 -26.68
N ASN A 488 -93.25 -44.20 -27.24
CA ASN A 488 -94.70 -44.34 -27.19
C ASN A 488 -95.23 -44.37 -25.74
N ASP A 489 -95.73 -43.23 -25.29
CA ASP A 489 -96.29 -42.97 -23.96
C ASP A 489 -97.73 -42.42 -24.04
N ASN A 490 -98.16 -42.00 -25.22
CA ASN A 490 -99.53 -41.58 -25.45
C ASN A 490 -100.39 -42.74 -25.95
N ARG A 491 -101.67 -42.70 -25.57
CA ARG A 491 -102.66 -43.65 -26.08
C ARG A 491 -103.49 -42.99 -27.18
N PRO A 492 -103.94 -43.74 -28.21
CA PRO A 492 -104.88 -43.24 -29.19
C PRO A 492 -106.17 -42.70 -28.54
N GLN A 493 -106.68 -41.57 -29.03
CA GLN A 493 -107.91 -40.94 -28.56
C GLN A 493 -108.84 -40.60 -29.73
N PHE A 494 -110.13 -40.92 -29.62
CA PHE A 494 -111.09 -40.62 -30.67
C PHE A 494 -111.40 -39.12 -30.78
N GLU A 495 -111.48 -38.63 -32.02
CA GLU A 495 -111.83 -37.24 -32.35
C GLU A 495 -113.29 -36.92 -31.98
N LYS A 496 -114.18 -37.90 -32.16
CA LYS A 496 -115.61 -37.78 -31.85
C LYS A 496 -116.08 -39.04 -31.15
N VAL A 497 -117.00 -38.87 -30.20
CA VAL A 497 -117.58 -39.94 -29.38
C VAL A 497 -119.09 -39.80 -29.31
N ASP A 498 -119.77 -40.84 -28.82
CA ASP A 498 -121.23 -40.87 -28.63
C ASP A 498 -121.98 -40.51 -29.93
N CYS A 499 -121.60 -41.16 -31.04
CA CYS A 499 -122.15 -40.89 -32.36
C CYS A 499 -123.54 -41.50 -32.53
N VAL A 500 -124.55 -40.70 -32.86
CA VAL A 500 -125.92 -41.16 -33.11
C VAL A 500 -126.33 -40.84 -34.54
N GLY A 501 -126.78 -41.83 -35.30
CA GLY A 501 -127.16 -41.62 -36.70
C GLY A 501 -128.24 -42.57 -37.20
N HIS A 502 -128.84 -42.24 -38.33
CA HIS A 502 -129.92 -43.03 -38.94
C HIS A 502 -129.45 -43.70 -40.22
N VAL A 503 -129.51 -45.02 -40.29
CA VAL A 503 -129.15 -45.79 -41.49
C VAL A 503 -130.41 -46.41 -42.09
N PRO A 504 -130.76 -46.10 -43.35
CA PRO A 504 -131.90 -46.72 -44.01
C PRO A 504 -131.69 -48.23 -44.19
N ARG A 505 -132.72 -49.04 -43.92
CA ARG A 505 -132.62 -50.50 -44.02
C ARG A 505 -132.39 -51.05 -45.44
N TYR A 506 -132.59 -50.25 -46.49
CA TYR A 506 -132.42 -50.66 -47.90
C TYR A 506 -131.02 -50.35 -48.47
N VAL A 507 -130.08 -49.97 -47.62
CA VAL A 507 -128.71 -49.63 -48.02
C VAL A 507 -127.99 -50.86 -48.57
N SER A 508 -127.26 -50.70 -49.67
CA SER A 508 -126.48 -51.77 -50.29
C SER A 508 -125.34 -52.26 -49.40
N ILE A 509 -125.04 -53.55 -49.47
CA ILE A 509 -123.85 -54.14 -48.83
C ILE A 509 -122.59 -53.41 -49.34
N GLY A 510 -121.67 -53.08 -48.43
CA GLY A 510 -120.47 -52.30 -48.67
C GLY A 510 -120.63 -50.80 -48.50
N THR A 511 -121.83 -50.31 -48.18
CA THR A 511 -122.02 -48.87 -47.96
C THR A 511 -121.37 -48.43 -46.65
N GLU A 512 -120.64 -47.33 -46.72
CA GLU A 512 -119.97 -46.70 -45.59
C GLU A 512 -121.00 -45.95 -44.73
N VAL A 513 -120.98 -46.22 -43.43
CA VAL A 513 -121.92 -45.69 -42.44
C VAL A 513 -121.35 -44.45 -41.77
N ILE A 514 -120.19 -44.61 -41.14
CA ILE A 514 -119.46 -43.55 -40.45
C ILE A 514 -117.97 -43.90 -40.45
N THR A 515 -117.11 -42.89 -40.49
CA THR A 515 -115.68 -43.04 -40.28
C THR A 515 -115.32 -42.61 -38.87
N LEU A 516 -114.72 -43.54 -38.11
CA LEU A 516 -114.22 -43.27 -36.77
C LEU A 516 -112.73 -42.93 -36.87
N SER A 517 -112.39 -41.73 -36.42
CA SER A 517 -111.02 -41.20 -36.43
C SER A 517 -110.50 -41.15 -35.00
N ALA A 518 -109.41 -41.87 -34.75
CA ALA A 518 -108.61 -41.74 -33.54
C ALA A 518 -107.26 -41.10 -33.89
N ILE A 519 -106.77 -40.32 -32.95
CA ILE A 519 -105.55 -39.53 -33.04
C ILE A 519 -104.65 -40.01 -31.91
N ASP A 520 -103.43 -40.37 -32.27
CA ASP A 520 -102.33 -40.61 -31.35
C ASP A 520 -101.36 -39.43 -31.44
N PHE A 521 -100.81 -39.04 -30.30
CA PHE A 521 -99.94 -37.87 -30.22
C PHE A 521 -98.48 -38.22 -30.56
N ASP A 522 -98.07 -39.48 -30.36
CA ASP A 522 -96.75 -39.99 -30.69
C ASP A 522 -96.49 -39.98 -32.21
N ALA A 523 -95.25 -39.75 -32.61
CA ALA A 523 -94.87 -39.70 -34.02
C ALA A 523 -94.53 -41.09 -34.58
N GLY A 524 -95.26 -41.48 -35.63
CA GLY A 524 -94.95 -42.68 -36.41
C GLY A 524 -95.63 -43.97 -35.91
N ASN A 525 -96.45 -43.89 -34.87
CA ASN A 525 -97.36 -44.97 -34.49
C ASN A 525 -98.44 -45.17 -35.56
N ILE A 526 -98.83 -46.44 -35.76
CA ILE A 526 -99.92 -46.82 -36.67
C ILE A 526 -101.12 -47.20 -35.82
N ILE A 527 -102.18 -46.41 -35.91
CA ILE A 527 -103.43 -46.66 -35.18
C ILE A 527 -104.24 -47.72 -35.92
N SER A 528 -104.72 -48.71 -35.17
CA SER A 528 -105.60 -49.77 -35.66
C SER A 528 -106.92 -49.79 -34.91
N TYR A 529 -108.02 -49.95 -35.63
CA TYR A 529 -109.37 -49.92 -35.08
C TYR A 529 -109.95 -51.32 -34.91
N ARG A 530 -110.67 -51.52 -33.80
CA ARG A 530 -111.28 -52.80 -33.46
C ARG A 530 -112.68 -52.61 -32.86
N MET A 531 -113.63 -53.41 -33.32
CA MET A 531 -114.94 -53.52 -32.66
C MET A 531 -114.84 -54.35 -31.38
N VAL A 532 -115.35 -53.82 -30.27
CA VAL A 532 -115.36 -54.47 -28.95
C VAL A 532 -116.66 -55.25 -28.75
N SER A 533 -117.80 -54.66 -29.07
CA SER A 533 -119.13 -55.26 -28.88
C SER A 533 -120.18 -54.61 -29.78
N GLY A 534 -121.37 -55.22 -29.89
CA GLY A 534 -122.48 -54.65 -30.66
C GLY A 534 -122.67 -55.17 -32.08
N ASN A 535 -121.84 -56.12 -32.54
CA ASN A 535 -121.92 -56.71 -33.88
C ASN A 535 -121.98 -58.25 -33.86
N GLU A 536 -122.78 -58.81 -32.96
CA GLU A 536 -122.93 -60.28 -32.81
C GLU A 536 -123.50 -60.95 -34.06
N ASP A 537 -124.29 -60.21 -34.84
CA ASP A 537 -124.94 -60.69 -36.08
C ASP A 537 -124.04 -60.56 -37.33
N GLY A 538 -122.84 -59.96 -37.20
CA GLY A 538 -121.86 -59.81 -38.29
C GLY A 538 -122.28 -58.85 -39.41
N CYS A 539 -123.24 -57.97 -39.14
CA CYS A 539 -123.88 -57.07 -40.11
C CYS A 539 -123.11 -55.77 -40.38
N PHE A 540 -122.12 -55.45 -39.55
CA PHE A 540 -121.21 -54.34 -39.77
C PHE A 540 -119.77 -54.85 -39.90
N SER A 541 -118.96 -54.23 -40.74
CA SER A 541 -117.50 -54.42 -40.73
C SER A 541 -116.82 -53.11 -40.44
N LEU A 542 -115.79 -53.15 -39.61
CA LEU A 542 -114.91 -52.01 -39.37
C LEU A 542 -113.57 -52.33 -40.03
N ASP A 543 -113.13 -51.46 -40.92
CA ASP A 543 -111.78 -51.56 -41.46
C ASP A 543 -110.76 -51.13 -40.38
N SER A 544 -109.83 -52.03 -40.08
CA SER A 544 -108.86 -51.84 -39.01
C SER A 544 -107.86 -50.71 -39.28
N THR A 545 -107.68 -50.25 -40.53
CA THR A 545 -106.72 -49.17 -40.84
C THR A 545 -107.40 -47.84 -41.13
N SER A 546 -108.54 -47.84 -41.82
CA SER A 546 -109.25 -46.60 -42.18
C SER A 546 -110.31 -46.15 -41.17
N GLY A 547 -110.72 -47.02 -40.23
CA GLY A 547 -111.76 -46.71 -39.25
C GLY A 547 -113.16 -46.58 -39.86
N VAL A 548 -113.34 -46.98 -41.12
CA VAL A 548 -114.64 -46.94 -41.82
C VAL A 548 -115.51 -48.09 -41.34
N LEU A 549 -116.68 -47.77 -40.76
CA LEU A 549 -117.73 -48.73 -40.44
C LEU A 549 -118.64 -48.87 -41.65
N SER A 550 -118.76 -50.07 -42.22
CA SER A 550 -119.57 -50.37 -43.39
C SER A 550 -120.56 -51.51 -43.14
N VAL A 551 -121.59 -51.59 -43.97
CA VAL A 551 -122.65 -52.60 -43.85
C VAL A 551 -122.25 -53.86 -44.61
N THR A 552 -122.30 -55.04 -43.99
CA THR A 552 -121.91 -56.33 -44.60
C THR A 552 -123.08 -57.29 -44.85
N CYS A 553 -124.25 -57.01 -44.31
CA CYS A 553 -125.45 -57.83 -44.47
C CYS A 553 -126.63 -57.00 -45.00
N ASP A 554 -127.72 -57.66 -45.40
CA ASP A 554 -128.96 -56.95 -45.70
C ASP A 554 -129.63 -56.49 -44.39
N LEU A 555 -129.70 -55.17 -44.17
CA LEU A 555 -130.28 -54.58 -42.96
C LEU A 555 -131.80 -54.74 -42.86
N MET A 556 -132.47 -55.24 -43.92
CA MET A 556 -133.87 -55.66 -43.86
C MET A 556 -134.10 -56.83 -42.89
N ASP A 557 -133.11 -57.72 -42.76
CA ASP A 557 -133.20 -58.95 -41.95
C ASP A 557 -132.92 -58.71 -40.45
N VAL A 558 -132.43 -57.52 -40.11
CA VAL A 558 -132.12 -57.14 -38.73
C VAL A 558 -133.40 -56.70 -38.01
N LYS A 559 -133.83 -57.49 -37.01
CA LYS A 559 -135.09 -57.26 -36.28
C LYS A 559 -135.06 -56.05 -35.34
N VAL A 560 -133.88 -55.64 -34.87
CA VAL A 560 -133.73 -54.56 -33.90
C VAL A 560 -133.88 -53.20 -34.58
N SER A 561 -134.56 -52.25 -33.94
CA SER A 561 -134.70 -50.87 -34.45
C SER A 561 -133.42 -50.06 -34.29
N ASP A 562 -132.70 -50.27 -33.19
CA ASP A 562 -131.51 -49.50 -32.82
C ASP A 562 -130.35 -50.45 -32.57
N ARG A 563 -129.16 -50.04 -32.98
CA ARG A 563 -127.94 -50.85 -32.85
C ARG A 563 -126.85 -50.01 -32.24
N GLU A 564 -126.28 -50.48 -31.15
CA GLU A 564 -125.13 -49.84 -30.52
C GLU A 564 -123.87 -50.65 -30.85
N VAL A 565 -122.89 -50.03 -31.51
CA VAL A 565 -121.60 -50.63 -31.87
C VAL A 565 -120.50 -49.93 -31.06
N ASN A 566 -119.74 -50.71 -30.30
CA ASN A 566 -118.64 -50.22 -29.48
C ASN A 566 -117.31 -50.46 -30.18
N VAL A 567 -116.52 -49.41 -30.36
CA VAL A 567 -115.24 -49.43 -31.08
C VAL A 567 -114.11 -48.91 -30.20
N THR A 568 -112.95 -49.53 -30.27
CA THR A 568 -111.69 -49.08 -29.64
C THR A 568 -110.60 -48.94 -30.70
N ALA A 569 -109.60 -48.10 -30.45
CA ALA A 569 -108.41 -47.93 -31.26
C ALA A 569 -107.16 -48.34 -30.45
N THR A 570 -106.14 -48.89 -31.11
CA THR A 570 -104.87 -49.28 -30.50
C THR A 570 -103.70 -49.00 -31.44
N ASP A 571 -102.62 -48.50 -30.87
CA ASP A 571 -101.30 -48.23 -31.48
C ASP A 571 -100.32 -49.40 -31.32
N SER A 572 -100.82 -50.58 -30.94
CA SER A 572 -100.12 -51.83 -30.59
C SER A 572 -99.72 -52.01 -29.12
N THR A 573 -99.52 -50.93 -28.35
CA THR A 573 -99.07 -50.96 -26.96
C THR A 573 -100.15 -50.47 -25.99
N HIS A 574 -100.90 -49.46 -26.40
CA HIS A 574 -101.98 -48.81 -25.67
C HIS A 574 -103.34 -49.00 -26.36
N PHE A 575 -104.40 -48.90 -25.56
CA PHE A 575 -105.79 -48.96 -26.04
C PHE A 575 -106.52 -47.68 -25.69
N SER A 576 -107.33 -47.19 -26.62
CA SER A 576 -108.20 -46.03 -26.42
C SER A 576 -109.41 -46.40 -25.57
N ASP A 577 -110.04 -45.37 -24.99
CA ASP A 577 -111.38 -45.50 -24.43
C ASP A 577 -112.38 -45.95 -25.52
N THR A 578 -113.39 -46.73 -25.14
CA THR A 578 -114.37 -47.29 -26.08
C THR A 578 -115.39 -46.24 -26.51
N VAL A 579 -115.64 -46.14 -27.82
CA VAL A 579 -116.63 -45.25 -28.41
C VAL A 579 -117.90 -45.99 -28.74
N HIS A 580 -119.01 -45.37 -28.35
CA HIS A 580 -120.37 -45.85 -28.58
C HIS A 580 -120.94 -45.21 -29.85
N VAL A 581 -121.31 -46.04 -30.84
CA VAL A 581 -122.00 -45.60 -32.06
C VAL A 581 -123.42 -46.18 -32.06
N LEU A 582 -124.42 -45.33 -31.86
CA LEU A 582 -125.83 -45.69 -31.90
C LEU A 582 -126.42 -45.46 -33.29
N ILE A 583 -126.88 -46.53 -33.91
CA ILE A 583 -127.39 -46.58 -35.28
C ILE A 583 -128.88 -46.90 -35.23
N HIS A 584 -129.71 -45.95 -35.62
CA HIS A 584 -131.15 -46.13 -35.76
C HIS A 584 -131.50 -46.61 -37.18
N LEU A 585 -132.07 -47.81 -37.29
CA LEU A 585 -132.39 -48.47 -38.56
C LEU A 585 -133.81 -48.08 -39.04
N VAL A 586 -133.88 -47.12 -39.96
CA VAL A 586 -135.14 -46.48 -40.40
C VAL A 586 -135.67 -46.99 -41.75
N MET A 587 -136.99 -46.89 -41.96
CA MET A 587 -137.66 -47.16 -43.24
C MET A 587 -138.24 -45.87 -43.83
N ALA A 588 -137.63 -45.30 -44.87
CA ALA A 588 -138.15 -44.10 -45.54
C ALA A 588 -138.69 -44.42 -46.96
N LYS A 589 -139.91 -43.94 -47.28
CA LYS A 589 -140.59 -44.07 -48.58
C LYS A 589 -140.47 -42.78 -49.42
N LYS A 590 -140.29 -42.94 -50.73
CA LYS A 590 -139.98 -41.92 -51.76
C LYS A 590 -141.24 -41.28 -52.39
N SER A 591 -141.18 -40.00 -52.79
CA SER A 591 -142.12 -39.37 -53.74
C SER A 591 -141.45 -38.29 -54.61
N GLY A 592 -141.53 -38.42 -55.94
CA GLY A 592 -141.71 -37.28 -56.87
C GLY A 592 -140.54 -36.64 -57.64
N SER A 593 -140.19 -37.21 -58.81
CA SER A 593 -139.64 -36.57 -60.04
C SER A 593 -138.21 -35.96 -60.10
N PRO A 594 -137.54 -35.92 -61.28
CA PRO A 594 -136.09 -35.91 -61.40
C PRO A 594 -135.50 -34.58 -61.90
N SER A 595 -134.63 -33.94 -61.12
CA SER A 595 -133.36 -33.35 -61.59
C SER A 595 -132.63 -32.62 -60.46
N ARG A 596 -131.34 -32.96 -60.30
CA ARG A 596 -130.36 -32.50 -59.30
C ARG A 596 -130.55 -33.01 -57.86
N LEU A 597 -129.92 -34.14 -57.57
CA LEU A 597 -129.55 -34.56 -56.22
C LEU A 597 -128.07 -34.96 -56.25
N LEU A 598 -127.22 -34.04 -55.81
CA LEU A 598 -125.90 -34.36 -55.29
C LEU A 598 -125.95 -34.02 -53.79
N THR A 599 -125.72 -35.09 -53.01
CA THR A 599 -125.06 -35.10 -51.69
C THR A 599 -125.70 -34.30 -50.56
N ASP A 600 -126.94 -34.63 -50.14
CA ASP A 600 -127.37 -34.28 -48.77
C ASP A 600 -128.54 -35.10 -48.19
N ASP A 601 -128.69 -36.37 -48.58
CA ASP A 601 -129.83 -37.21 -48.12
C ASP A 601 -129.41 -38.58 -47.58
N MET A 602 -128.24 -38.61 -46.91
CA MET A 602 -127.96 -39.57 -45.84
C MET A 602 -127.95 -38.78 -44.54
N GLY A 603 -128.89 -39.06 -43.65
CA GLY A 603 -128.95 -38.44 -42.33
C GLY A 603 -127.60 -38.59 -41.63
N GLY A 604 -126.88 -37.48 -41.47
CA GLY A 604 -125.56 -37.46 -40.88
C GLY A 604 -125.58 -37.99 -39.45
N PHE A 605 -124.51 -38.69 -39.08
CA PHE A 605 -124.26 -39.03 -37.68
C PHE A 605 -123.96 -37.75 -36.90
N GLU A 606 -124.73 -37.50 -35.84
CA GLU A 606 -124.46 -36.45 -34.87
C GLU A 606 -123.54 -37.03 -33.79
N CYS A 607 -122.30 -36.56 -33.73
CA CYS A 607 -121.32 -37.01 -32.74
C CYS A 607 -120.88 -35.87 -31.83
N ARG A 608 -120.53 -36.18 -30.58
CA ARG A 608 -119.93 -35.22 -29.67
C ARG A 608 -118.41 -35.14 -29.91
N ASP A 609 -117.93 -33.93 -30.19
CA ASP A 609 -116.50 -33.65 -30.33
C ASP A 609 -115.79 -33.76 -28.96
N THR A 610 -114.65 -34.46 -28.91
CA THR A 610 -113.85 -34.64 -27.68
C THR A 610 -112.85 -33.51 -27.46
N GLY A 611 -112.71 -32.60 -28.43
CA GLY A 611 -111.69 -31.58 -28.44
C GLY A 611 -110.27 -32.13 -28.58
N VAL A 612 -110.10 -33.43 -28.86
CA VAL A 612 -108.79 -34.06 -29.06
C VAL A 612 -108.11 -33.48 -30.30
N ALA A 613 -108.84 -33.27 -31.40
CA ALA A 613 -108.29 -32.61 -32.58
C ALA A 613 -107.84 -31.17 -32.28
N ARG A 614 -108.58 -30.42 -31.45
CA ARG A 614 -108.15 -29.07 -31.01
C ARG A 614 -106.90 -29.14 -30.14
N ARG A 615 -106.82 -30.08 -29.20
CA ARG A 615 -105.62 -30.32 -28.39
C ARG A 615 -104.43 -30.75 -29.23
N LEU A 616 -104.61 -31.61 -30.23
CA LEU A 616 -103.58 -31.96 -31.19
C LEU A 616 -103.10 -30.72 -31.94
N THR A 617 -104.00 -29.87 -32.42
CA THR A 617 -103.58 -28.62 -33.08
C THR A 617 -102.87 -27.66 -32.14
N GLU A 618 -103.21 -27.61 -30.84
CA GLU A 618 -102.51 -26.80 -29.84
C GLU A 618 -101.12 -27.37 -29.52
N VAL A 619 -101.02 -28.69 -29.35
CA VAL A 619 -99.77 -29.41 -29.12
C VAL A 619 -98.88 -29.31 -30.36
N LEU A 620 -99.38 -29.59 -31.56
CA LEU A 620 -98.66 -29.40 -32.82
C LEU A 620 -98.27 -27.93 -33.04
N ALA A 621 -99.12 -26.96 -32.73
CA ALA A 621 -98.75 -25.54 -32.81
C ALA A 621 -97.66 -25.18 -31.78
N SER A 622 -97.70 -25.77 -30.59
CA SER A 622 -96.67 -25.59 -29.56
C SER A 622 -95.36 -26.27 -29.97
N ALA A 623 -95.42 -27.47 -30.52
CA ALA A 623 -94.31 -28.24 -31.05
C ALA A 623 -93.69 -27.55 -32.25
N GLU A 624 -94.49 -27.09 -33.22
CA GLU A 624 -94.03 -26.32 -34.37
C GLU A 624 -93.43 -24.99 -33.94
N LYS A 625 -94.02 -24.29 -32.96
CA LYS A 625 -93.46 -23.05 -32.42
C LYS A 625 -92.14 -23.29 -31.68
N ASN A 626 -92.04 -24.38 -30.92
CA ASN A 626 -90.85 -24.74 -30.15
C ASN A 626 -89.72 -25.27 -31.05
N ASN A 627 -90.07 -25.99 -32.13
CA ASN A 627 -89.16 -26.62 -33.09
C ASN A 627 -89.00 -25.81 -34.41
N MET A 628 -89.59 -24.62 -34.51
CA MET A 628 -89.41 -23.75 -35.68
C MET A 628 -87.92 -23.41 -35.80
N PRO A 629 -87.31 -23.55 -36.99
CA PRO A 629 -85.93 -23.11 -37.18
C PRO A 629 -85.87 -21.61 -36.90
N GLY A 630 -85.29 -21.24 -35.76
CA GLY A 630 -85.19 -19.86 -35.36
C GLY A 630 -84.34 -19.11 -36.38
N ARG A 631 -84.88 -18.04 -36.98
CA ARG A 631 -84.10 -17.04 -37.74
C ARG A 631 -83.07 -16.30 -36.86
N ALA A 632 -83.03 -16.63 -35.58
CA ALA A 632 -82.15 -16.13 -34.53
C ALA A 632 -81.24 -17.22 -33.93
N GLU A 633 -80.99 -18.32 -34.66
CA GLU A 633 -79.84 -19.20 -34.38
C GLU A 633 -78.58 -18.78 -35.17
N GLU A 634 -78.58 -17.58 -35.72
CA GLU A 634 -77.36 -16.86 -36.08
C GLU A 634 -76.76 -16.29 -34.78
N PHE A 635 -76.52 -17.17 -33.82
CA PHE A 635 -75.62 -16.85 -32.74
C PHE A 635 -74.27 -16.78 -33.40
N ALA A 636 -73.71 -15.58 -33.50
CA ALA A 636 -72.27 -15.48 -33.48
C ALA A 636 -71.78 -16.51 -32.46
N MET A 637 -70.76 -17.29 -32.81
CA MET A 637 -69.87 -17.82 -31.77
C MET A 637 -69.56 -16.66 -30.80
N MET A 638 -68.85 -16.91 -29.71
CA MET A 638 -67.97 -15.82 -29.31
C MET A 638 -67.37 -15.23 -30.62
N PRO A 639 -67.48 -13.91 -30.95
CA PRO A 639 -66.36 -13.36 -31.70
C PRO A 639 -65.17 -13.83 -30.86
N SER A 640 -64.11 -14.42 -31.42
CA SER A 640 -62.93 -14.77 -30.62
C SER A 640 -62.58 -13.57 -29.73
N ARG A 641 -63.13 -13.50 -28.51
CA ARG A 641 -63.22 -12.27 -27.70
C ARG A 641 -62.14 -12.32 -26.63
N TYR A 642 -61.58 -13.51 -26.46
CA TYR A 642 -60.16 -13.75 -26.39
C TYR A 642 -59.56 -13.50 -27.79
N GLY A 643 -59.51 -12.22 -28.19
CA GLY A 643 -59.12 -11.73 -29.52
C GLY A 643 -57.93 -12.47 -30.08
N GLU A 644 -57.94 -12.78 -31.38
CA GLU A 644 -56.66 -13.01 -32.07
C GLU A 644 -55.67 -11.93 -31.63
N ASN A 645 -54.40 -12.28 -31.44
CA ASN A 645 -53.39 -11.32 -31.06
C ASN A 645 -53.16 -10.35 -32.23
N VAL A 646 -53.83 -9.19 -32.22
CA VAL A 646 -53.92 -8.27 -33.36
C VAL A 646 -53.00 -7.09 -33.14
N HIS A 647 -53.02 -6.51 -31.94
CA HIS A 647 -52.21 -5.36 -31.59
C HIS A 647 -50.85 -5.80 -31.08
N ALA A 648 -49.83 -4.99 -31.34
CA ALA A 648 -48.51 -5.19 -30.77
C ALA A 648 -48.33 -4.20 -29.61
N PRO A 649 -47.44 -4.52 -28.66
CA PRO A 649 -47.22 -3.66 -27.51
C PRO A 649 -46.62 -2.29 -27.89
N GLU A 650 -47.11 -1.23 -27.25
CA GLU A 650 -46.67 0.15 -27.46
C GLU A 650 -46.01 0.71 -26.18
N PHE A 651 -44.76 1.19 -26.28
CA PHE A 651 -44.11 1.93 -25.20
C PHE A 651 -44.80 3.27 -24.90
N ILE A 652 -44.86 3.63 -23.62
CA ILE A 652 -45.42 4.88 -23.11
C ILE A 652 -44.31 5.65 -22.39
N ASP A 653 -44.12 6.93 -22.73
CA ASP A 653 -43.16 7.83 -22.07
C ASP A 653 -41.75 7.23 -21.92
N PHE A 654 -41.24 6.60 -22.98
CA PHE A 654 -39.93 5.95 -22.96
C PHE A 654 -38.79 6.98 -22.78
N PRO A 655 -37.91 6.81 -21.77
CA PRO A 655 -36.82 7.75 -21.52
C PRO A 655 -35.80 7.75 -22.67
N ILE A 656 -35.23 8.92 -22.96
CA ILE A 656 -34.21 9.07 -24.02
C ILE A 656 -32.84 8.60 -23.51
N GLU A 657 -32.47 9.05 -22.32
CA GLU A 657 -31.21 8.71 -21.65
C GLU A 657 -31.43 8.56 -20.14
N ILE A 658 -30.59 7.77 -19.50
CA ILE A 658 -30.47 7.66 -18.05
C ILE A 658 -29.03 7.97 -17.68
N ARG A 659 -28.83 8.79 -16.65
CA ARG A 659 -27.51 9.12 -16.12
C ARG A 659 -27.42 8.58 -14.70
N VAL A 660 -26.46 7.70 -14.44
CA VAL A 660 -26.31 6.97 -13.17
C VAL A 660 -24.86 7.05 -12.71
N ASN A 661 -24.62 7.25 -11.42
CA ASN A 661 -23.27 7.18 -10.86
C ASN A 661 -22.76 5.75 -10.79
N GLU A 662 -21.47 5.53 -10.97
CA GLU A 662 -20.90 4.18 -10.91
C GLU A 662 -20.95 3.56 -9.50
N SER A 663 -20.87 4.41 -8.47
CA SER A 663 -21.00 4.04 -7.06
C SER A 663 -22.44 3.77 -6.59
N VAL A 664 -23.38 3.54 -7.52
CA VAL A 664 -24.76 3.20 -7.20
C VAL A 664 -24.85 1.85 -6.46
N ALA A 665 -25.67 1.77 -5.43
CA ALA A 665 -25.86 0.52 -4.69
C ALA A 665 -26.56 -0.55 -5.54
N LEU A 666 -26.17 -1.81 -5.36
CA LEU A 666 -26.82 -2.95 -6.00
C LEU A 666 -28.30 -3.04 -5.62
N GLY A 667 -29.16 -3.37 -6.58
CA GLY A 667 -30.60 -3.45 -6.45
C GLY A 667 -31.35 -2.13 -6.68
N THR A 668 -30.63 -1.02 -6.88
CA THR A 668 -31.24 0.28 -7.14
C THR A 668 -32.04 0.25 -8.44
N THR A 669 -33.29 0.75 -8.39
CA THR A 669 -34.15 0.88 -9.57
C THR A 669 -33.89 2.22 -10.26
N LEU A 670 -33.45 2.18 -11.51
CA LEU A 670 -33.13 3.37 -12.31
C LEU A 670 -34.40 4.01 -12.87
N VAL A 671 -35.24 3.20 -13.50
CA VAL A 671 -36.48 3.66 -14.10
C VAL A 671 -37.48 2.51 -14.18
N ARG A 672 -38.77 2.85 -14.28
CA ARG A 672 -39.84 1.91 -14.63
C ARG A 672 -40.29 2.14 -16.06
N ILE A 673 -39.96 1.20 -16.94
CA ILE A 673 -40.40 1.19 -18.33
C ILE A 673 -41.90 0.85 -18.37
N ARG A 674 -42.66 1.64 -19.13
CA ARG A 674 -44.10 1.44 -19.29
C ARG A 674 -44.44 1.13 -20.73
N ALA A 675 -45.33 0.17 -20.91
CA ALA A 675 -45.91 -0.17 -22.19
C ALA A 675 -47.40 -0.54 -22.00
N ARG A 676 -48.16 -0.54 -23.09
CA ARG A 676 -49.55 -1.01 -23.13
C ARG A 676 -49.77 -1.89 -24.34
N ASP A 677 -50.65 -2.87 -24.18
CA ASP A 677 -51.32 -3.54 -25.29
C ASP A 677 -52.81 -3.17 -25.30
N ARG A 678 -53.44 -3.20 -26.47
CA ARG A 678 -54.89 -2.99 -26.63
C ARG A 678 -55.66 -4.29 -26.60
N ASP A 679 -54.99 -5.44 -26.70
CA ASP A 679 -55.62 -6.75 -26.63
C ASP A 679 -55.99 -7.11 -25.18
N LEU A 680 -56.93 -8.04 -25.00
CA LEU A 680 -57.52 -8.40 -23.70
C LEU A 680 -56.97 -9.73 -23.19
N GLY A 681 -56.90 -9.88 -21.87
CA GLY A 681 -56.52 -11.13 -21.22
C GLY A 681 -55.03 -11.47 -21.44
N TYR A 682 -54.75 -12.74 -21.74
CA TYR A 682 -53.37 -13.24 -21.95
C TYR A 682 -52.68 -12.54 -23.13
N ASN A 683 -53.41 -12.28 -24.22
CA ASN A 683 -52.88 -11.62 -25.42
C ASN A 683 -52.46 -10.16 -25.18
N GLY A 684 -53.02 -9.49 -24.16
CA GLY A 684 -52.59 -8.15 -23.77
C GLY A 684 -51.62 -8.10 -22.59
N LYS A 685 -51.22 -9.26 -22.05
CA LYS A 685 -50.26 -9.33 -20.94
C LYS A 685 -48.86 -9.10 -21.49
N LEU A 686 -48.11 -8.20 -20.86
CA LEU A 686 -46.81 -7.75 -21.31
C LEU A 686 -45.69 -8.38 -20.50
N VAL A 687 -44.61 -8.73 -21.18
CA VAL A 687 -43.36 -9.16 -20.58
C VAL A 687 -42.22 -8.32 -21.10
N PHE A 688 -41.43 -7.78 -20.18
CA PHE A 688 -40.29 -6.92 -20.49
C PHE A 688 -38.98 -7.71 -20.48
N GLY A 689 -38.07 -7.40 -21.41
CA GLY A 689 -36.75 -8.02 -21.49
C GLY A 689 -35.70 -7.09 -22.07
N ILE A 690 -34.44 -7.35 -21.73
CA ILE A 690 -33.28 -6.70 -22.36
C ILE A 690 -32.81 -7.66 -23.46
N SER A 691 -33.05 -7.30 -24.72
CA SER A 691 -32.66 -8.19 -25.82
C SER A 691 -31.17 -8.08 -26.15
N LEU A 692 -30.55 -6.90 -26.00
CA LEU A 692 -29.13 -6.66 -26.26
C LEU A 692 -28.60 -5.47 -25.45
N GLY A 693 -27.28 -5.32 -25.36
CA GLY A 693 -26.61 -4.11 -24.87
C GLY A 693 -26.01 -4.18 -23.46
N ASP A 694 -26.28 -5.25 -22.70
CA ASP A 694 -25.75 -5.47 -21.35
C ASP A 694 -24.61 -6.50 -21.35
N GLN A 695 -23.47 -6.14 -21.94
CA GLN A 695 -22.33 -7.07 -22.07
C GLN A 695 -21.68 -7.39 -20.72
N ASP A 696 -21.68 -6.45 -19.78
CA ASP A 696 -21.12 -6.62 -18.43
C ASP A 696 -22.12 -7.23 -17.44
N SER A 697 -23.32 -7.58 -17.89
CA SER A 697 -24.35 -8.23 -17.08
C SER A 697 -24.72 -7.42 -15.82
N VAL A 698 -24.74 -6.10 -15.94
CA VAL A 698 -24.91 -5.16 -14.83
C VAL A 698 -26.37 -4.75 -14.64
N PHE A 699 -27.25 -4.99 -15.61
CA PHE A 699 -28.66 -4.58 -15.55
C PHE A 699 -29.62 -5.77 -15.48
N ARG A 700 -30.76 -5.55 -14.82
CA ARG A 700 -31.89 -6.48 -14.81
C ARG A 700 -33.18 -5.71 -15.03
N LEU A 701 -33.92 -6.09 -16.06
CA LEU A 701 -35.29 -5.61 -16.26
C LEU A 701 -36.25 -6.64 -15.70
N ASP A 702 -37.07 -6.22 -14.74
CA ASP A 702 -38.09 -7.07 -14.16
C ASP A 702 -39.20 -7.35 -15.20
N PRO A 703 -39.46 -8.63 -15.53
CA PRO A 703 -40.31 -9.02 -16.65
C PRO A 703 -41.79 -8.64 -16.46
N ASP A 704 -42.29 -8.57 -15.22
CA ASP A 704 -43.70 -8.29 -14.94
C ASP A 704 -43.95 -6.79 -14.62
N THR A 705 -43.00 -6.14 -13.95
CA THR A 705 -43.20 -4.76 -13.45
C THR A 705 -42.62 -3.69 -14.37
N GLY A 706 -41.65 -4.05 -15.22
CA GLY A 706 -40.89 -3.15 -16.08
C GLY A 706 -39.82 -2.32 -15.34
N GLU A 707 -39.45 -2.70 -14.11
CA GLU A 707 -38.41 -2.01 -13.33
C GLU A 707 -37.00 -2.39 -13.82
N LEU A 708 -36.24 -1.40 -14.30
CA LEU A 708 -34.83 -1.57 -14.66
C LEU A 708 -33.96 -1.34 -13.40
N LYS A 709 -33.25 -2.38 -12.97
CA LYS A 709 -32.42 -2.40 -11.76
C LYS A 709 -30.95 -2.65 -12.10
N VAL A 710 -30.07 -2.10 -11.28
CA VAL A 710 -28.63 -2.38 -11.31
C VAL A 710 -28.35 -3.62 -10.46
N ILE A 711 -27.79 -4.67 -11.03
CA ILE A 711 -27.46 -5.93 -10.35
C ILE A 711 -25.95 -6.22 -10.32
N GLY A 712 -25.15 -5.51 -11.10
CA GLY A 712 -23.68 -5.53 -11.04
C GLY A 712 -23.13 -4.15 -10.65
N TYR A 713 -21.86 -4.09 -10.25
CA TYR A 713 -21.20 -2.81 -10.03
C TYR A 713 -20.95 -2.16 -11.39
N LEU A 714 -21.31 -0.89 -11.50
CA LEU A 714 -20.97 -0.07 -12.65
C LEU A 714 -19.54 0.46 -12.44
N ASP A 715 -18.81 0.56 -13.54
CA ASP A 715 -17.41 1.00 -13.58
C ASP A 715 -17.26 1.79 -14.90
N ARG A 716 -17.10 3.10 -14.80
CA ARG A 716 -17.03 4.00 -15.94
C ARG A 716 -15.70 3.85 -16.68
N GLU A 717 -14.60 3.60 -15.96
CA GLU A 717 -13.28 3.38 -16.53
C GLU A 717 -13.26 2.13 -17.42
N ARG A 718 -14.11 1.15 -17.11
CA ARG A 718 -14.37 -0.01 -17.97
C ARG A 718 -15.32 0.31 -19.12
N GLU A 719 -16.53 0.80 -18.85
CA GLU A 719 -17.53 1.11 -19.88
C GLU A 719 -18.36 2.35 -19.50
N GLN A 720 -18.20 3.42 -20.29
CA GLN A 720 -18.79 4.72 -19.99
C GLN A 720 -20.27 4.86 -20.43
N GLU A 721 -20.72 4.04 -21.38
CA GLU A 721 -22.06 4.13 -21.95
C GLU A 721 -22.62 2.76 -22.34
N TYR A 722 -23.80 2.41 -21.84
CA TYR A 722 -24.54 1.22 -22.23
C TYR A 722 -25.71 1.57 -23.13
N LEU A 723 -25.78 0.93 -24.30
CA LEU A 723 -26.90 1.07 -25.22
C LEU A 723 -27.81 -0.16 -25.16
N LEU A 724 -28.77 -0.14 -24.22
CA LEU A 724 -29.66 -1.28 -23.98
C LEU A 724 -30.80 -1.33 -24.99
N ASN A 725 -31.00 -2.47 -25.65
CA ASN A 725 -32.19 -2.72 -26.46
C ASN A 725 -33.29 -3.31 -25.58
N ILE A 726 -34.25 -2.46 -25.20
CA ILE A 726 -35.39 -2.84 -24.37
C ILE A 726 -36.49 -3.35 -25.27
N SER A 727 -36.91 -4.60 -25.06
CA SER A 727 -37.97 -5.26 -25.81
C SER A 727 -39.14 -5.56 -24.89
N VAL A 728 -40.36 -5.28 -25.37
CA VAL A 728 -41.60 -5.69 -24.72
C VAL A 728 -42.31 -6.67 -25.64
N TYR A 729 -42.75 -7.79 -25.07
CA TYR A 729 -43.45 -8.87 -25.74
C TYR A 729 -44.86 -8.96 -25.18
N ASP A 730 -45.83 -9.19 -26.04
CA ASP A 730 -47.12 -9.72 -25.57
C ASP A 730 -47.01 -11.23 -25.32
N LEU A 731 -48.06 -11.84 -24.75
CA LEU A 731 -48.13 -13.29 -24.58
C LEU A 731 -49.13 -13.94 -25.55
N GLY A 732 -49.52 -13.23 -26.61
CA GLY A 732 -50.44 -13.78 -27.60
C GLY A 732 -49.79 -14.81 -28.52
N ARG A 733 -50.61 -15.58 -29.24
CA ARG A 733 -50.15 -16.53 -30.28
C ARG A 733 -50.71 -16.10 -31.66
N PRO A 734 -49.87 -15.71 -32.65
CA PRO A 734 -48.42 -15.54 -32.58
C PRO A 734 -48.02 -14.33 -31.74
N GLN A 735 -46.89 -14.43 -31.05
CA GLN A 735 -46.36 -13.37 -30.18
C GLN A 735 -45.93 -12.16 -31.03
N LYS A 736 -46.25 -10.95 -30.56
CA LYS A 736 -45.72 -9.70 -31.14
C LYS A 736 -44.87 -8.97 -30.11
N SER A 737 -43.96 -8.14 -30.61
CA SER A 737 -43.02 -7.40 -29.80
C SER A 737 -42.73 -6.01 -30.34
N SER A 738 -42.20 -5.16 -29.47
CA SER A 738 -41.73 -3.81 -29.80
C SER A 738 -40.43 -3.55 -29.05
N SER A 739 -39.45 -2.94 -29.72
CA SER A 739 -38.11 -2.74 -29.17
C SER A 739 -37.65 -1.29 -29.33
N LYS A 740 -36.94 -0.75 -28.33
CA LYS A 740 -36.33 0.59 -28.34
C LYS A 740 -34.98 0.59 -27.62
N PHE A 741 -34.04 1.37 -28.16
CA PHE A 741 -32.74 1.59 -27.52
C PHE A 741 -32.85 2.63 -26.41
N LEU A 742 -32.24 2.32 -25.27
CA LEU A 742 -32.08 3.17 -24.10
C LEU A 742 -30.60 3.38 -23.83
N ALA A 743 -30.14 4.62 -23.92
CA ALA A 743 -28.78 4.99 -23.56
C ALA A 743 -28.66 5.19 -22.05
N ILE A 744 -27.69 4.54 -21.43
CA ILE A 744 -27.34 4.72 -20.02
C ILE A 744 -25.92 5.25 -19.97
N THR A 745 -25.76 6.49 -19.56
CA THR A 745 -24.46 7.12 -19.35
C THR A 745 -24.03 6.94 -17.90
N VAL A 746 -22.86 6.34 -17.70
CA VAL A 746 -22.25 6.21 -16.37
C VAL A 746 -21.55 7.53 -16.03
N LEU A 747 -21.89 8.09 -14.88
CA LEU A 747 -21.31 9.31 -14.34
C LEU A 747 -20.12 8.95 -13.44
N ASP A 748 -19.04 9.68 -13.68
CA ASP A 748 -17.76 9.58 -12.98
C ASP A 748 -17.86 9.94 -11.49
N VAL A 749 -17.15 9.17 -10.68
CA VAL A 749 -16.97 9.29 -9.25
C VAL A 749 -15.48 9.17 -8.97
N ASN A 750 -14.96 9.95 -8.02
CA ASN A 750 -13.53 9.99 -7.75
C ASN A 750 -13.07 8.75 -6.94
N ASP A 751 -12.93 7.60 -7.59
CA ASP A 751 -12.58 6.32 -6.96
C ASP A 751 -11.20 5.78 -7.37
N ASN A 752 -10.54 6.38 -8.37
CA ASN A 752 -9.15 6.11 -8.67
C ASN A 752 -8.23 7.18 -8.05
N SER A 753 -7.09 6.75 -7.52
CA SER A 753 -6.06 7.66 -7.02
C SER A 753 -4.98 7.89 -8.07
N PRO A 754 -4.33 9.07 -8.11
CA PRO A 754 -3.27 9.33 -9.07
C PRO A 754 -2.15 8.29 -8.95
N LYS A 755 -1.65 7.75 -10.07
CA LYS A 755 -0.60 6.73 -10.07
C LYS A 755 0.68 7.24 -10.73
N PHE A 756 1.78 7.25 -9.98
CA PHE A 756 3.11 7.61 -10.51
C PHE A 756 3.66 6.52 -11.44
N GLU A 757 4.28 6.92 -12.56
CA GLU A 757 4.98 5.98 -13.45
C GLU A 757 6.19 5.30 -12.78
N LYS A 758 6.86 6.01 -11.86
CA LYS A 758 8.01 5.52 -11.09
C LYS A 758 7.89 5.99 -9.64
N ALA A 759 7.75 5.06 -8.71
CA ALA A 759 7.56 5.36 -7.29
C ALA A 759 8.85 5.73 -6.53
N LEU A 760 10.03 5.36 -7.07
CA LEU A 760 11.34 5.64 -6.48
C LEU A 760 12.34 6.10 -7.56
N ALA A 761 13.04 7.21 -7.31
CA ALA A 761 14.09 7.70 -8.20
C ALA A 761 15.26 8.32 -7.41
N SER A 762 16.48 8.24 -7.96
CA SER A 762 17.69 8.79 -7.34
C SER A 762 18.49 9.64 -8.33
N PHE A 763 18.89 10.85 -7.92
CA PHE A 763 19.61 11.81 -8.76
C PHE A 763 20.78 12.45 -8.00
N ARG A 764 21.76 12.97 -8.75
CA ARG A 764 22.88 13.75 -8.21
C ARG A 764 22.84 15.17 -8.77
N VAL A 765 23.10 16.16 -7.92
CA VAL A 765 23.06 17.59 -8.25
C VAL A 765 24.25 18.27 -7.60
N THR A 766 24.97 19.13 -8.31
CA THR A 766 26.09 19.89 -7.72
C THR A 766 25.56 21.04 -6.87
N GLU A 767 26.25 21.41 -5.80
CA GLU A 767 25.75 22.48 -4.90
C GLU A 767 25.72 23.87 -5.54
N ASN A 768 26.60 24.11 -6.52
CA ASN A 768 26.60 25.33 -7.34
C ASN A 768 25.47 25.40 -8.39
N ALA A 769 24.50 24.47 -8.35
CA ALA A 769 23.35 24.48 -9.22
C ALA A 769 22.55 25.79 -9.05
N LEU A 770 22.26 26.45 -10.18
CA LEU A 770 21.51 27.70 -10.17
C LEU A 770 20.05 27.46 -9.75
N ASN A 771 19.45 28.42 -9.05
CA ASN A 771 18.02 28.39 -8.77
C ASN A 771 17.23 28.29 -10.09
N GLY A 772 16.30 27.34 -10.14
CA GLY A 772 15.53 26.97 -11.32
C GLY A 772 16.09 25.78 -12.10
N THR A 773 17.21 25.18 -11.67
CA THR A 773 17.74 23.96 -12.31
C THR A 773 16.74 22.81 -12.14
N ALA A 774 16.24 22.27 -13.25
CA ALA A 774 15.30 21.15 -13.27
C ALA A 774 16.05 19.82 -13.06
N ILE A 775 15.58 19.02 -12.10
CA ILE A 775 16.19 17.73 -11.72
C ILE A 775 15.48 16.60 -12.43
N PHE A 776 14.17 16.52 -12.26
CA PHE A 776 13.35 15.43 -12.77
C PHE A 776 11.90 15.88 -12.94
N ARG A 777 11.18 15.25 -13.86
CA ARG A 777 9.74 15.46 -14.05
C ARG A 777 8.99 14.24 -13.52
N VAL A 778 8.26 14.41 -12.41
CA VAL A 778 7.33 13.39 -11.94
C VAL A 778 6.10 13.37 -12.83
N ASN A 779 5.71 12.18 -13.27
CA ASN A 779 4.49 11.98 -14.04
C ASN A 779 3.59 11.01 -13.28
N ALA A 780 2.38 11.48 -12.97
CA ALA A 780 1.30 10.69 -12.41
C ALA A 780 0.06 10.85 -13.29
N THR A 781 -0.64 9.75 -13.48
CA THR A 781 -1.88 9.68 -14.26
C THR A 781 -3.00 9.20 -13.37
N ASP A 782 -4.17 9.81 -13.53
CA ASP A 782 -5.40 9.39 -12.90
C ASP A 782 -6.37 8.84 -13.96
N ALA A 783 -7.13 7.80 -13.62
CA ALA A 783 -8.01 7.09 -14.54
C ALA A 783 -9.41 7.72 -14.65
N ASP A 784 -9.78 8.54 -13.66
CA ASP A 784 -11.07 9.25 -13.59
C ASP A 784 -11.22 10.28 -14.74
N LEU A 785 -12.34 11.01 -14.76
CA LEU A 785 -12.65 12.02 -15.77
C LEU A 785 -12.71 13.46 -15.23
N GLY A 786 -12.23 14.42 -16.03
CA GLY A 786 -12.40 15.84 -15.76
C GLY A 786 -11.56 16.34 -14.57
N GLU A 787 -12.20 16.95 -13.56
CA GLU A 787 -11.50 17.45 -12.36
C GLU A 787 -11.02 16.31 -11.46
N ASN A 788 -11.74 15.18 -11.42
CA ASN A 788 -11.31 13.98 -10.69
C ASN A 788 -10.02 13.39 -11.30
N ALA A 789 -9.82 13.58 -12.61
CA ALA A 789 -8.57 13.20 -13.27
C ALA A 789 -7.43 14.23 -13.14
N HIS A 790 -7.73 15.43 -12.63
CA HIS A 790 -6.83 16.58 -12.74
C HIS A 790 -5.76 16.56 -11.65
N VAL A 791 -4.64 15.91 -11.95
CA VAL A 791 -3.52 15.77 -11.02
C VAL A 791 -2.78 17.09 -10.80
N THR A 792 -2.59 17.42 -9.52
CA THR A 792 -1.69 18.49 -9.07
C THR A 792 -0.60 17.94 -8.16
N TYR A 793 0.62 18.47 -8.31
CA TYR A 793 1.78 18.01 -7.56
C TYR A 793 2.09 18.94 -6.39
N SER A 794 2.56 18.37 -5.29
CA SER A 794 3.05 19.12 -4.13
C SER A 794 4.22 18.39 -3.46
N LEU A 795 5.12 19.16 -2.84
CA LEU A 795 6.20 18.62 -2.05
C LEU A 795 5.73 18.51 -0.60
N VAL A 796 5.74 17.28 -0.05
CA VAL A 796 5.31 17.00 1.34
C VAL A 796 6.46 17.19 2.31
N THR A 797 7.69 16.99 1.84
CA THR A 797 8.90 17.21 2.64
C THR A 797 9.09 18.70 2.90
N ASP A 798 9.29 19.06 4.17
CA ASP A 798 9.51 20.44 4.59
C ASP A 798 10.93 20.88 4.26
N THR A 799 11.13 21.40 3.04
CA THR A 799 12.40 21.98 2.59
C THR A 799 12.15 23.26 1.78
N GLN A 800 13.06 24.22 1.87
CA GLN A 800 13.02 25.46 1.05
C GLN A 800 13.95 25.36 -0.18
N ASP A 801 14.79 24.31 -0.20
CA ASP A 801 15.86 24.13 -1.18
C ASP A 801 15.35 23.55 -2.50
N PHE A 802 14.25 22.79 -2.45
CA PHE A 802 13.61 22.19 -3.60
C PHE A 802 12.15 22.63 -3.69
N SER A 803 11.63 22.68 -4.91
CA SER A 803 10.22 22.92 -5.15
C SER A 803 9.76 22.11 -6.36
N VAL A 804 8.48 21.73 -6.34
CA VAL A 804 7.84 21.04 -7.47
C VAL A 804 6.82 21.97 -8.10
N ASP A 805 6.86 22.08 -9.43
CA ASP A 805 5.84 22.78 -10.17
C ASP A 805 4.51 22.02 -10.08
N ARG A 806 3.48 22.71 -9.59
CA ARG A 806 2.17 22.13 -9.32
C ARG A 806 1.50 21.51 -10.54
N LEU A 807 1.74 22.03 -11.74
CA LEU A 807 1.07 21.61 -12.98
C LEU A 807 1.96 20.72 -13.84
N THR A 808 3.25 21.05 -13.95
CA THR A 808 4.14 20.33 -14.86
C THR A 808 4.79 19.10 -14.22
N GLY A 809 4.81 19.03 -12.89
CA GLY A 809 5.48 17.97 -12.12
C GLY A 809 7.00 18.08 -12.16
N ILE A 810 7.56 19.21 -12.59
CA ILE A 810 9.01 19.41 -12.63
C ILE A 810 9.51 19.73 -11.22
N LEU A 811 10.38 18.88 -10.69
CA LEU A 811 11.16 19.14 -9.48
C LEU A 811 12.40 19.98 -9.85
N TYR A 812 12.58 21.11 -9.19
CA TYR A 812 13.69 22.03 -9.44
C TYR A 812 14.28 22.59 -8.14
N VAL A 813 15.50 23.09 -8.25
CA VAL A 813 16.24 23.76 -7.17
C VAL A 813 15.65 25.16 -6.94
N SER A 814 15.17 25.45 -5.74
CA SER A 814 14.52 26.72 -5.38
C SER A 814 15.45 27.67 -4.62
N SER A 815 16.38 27.13 -3.84
CA SER A 815 17.38 27.88 -3.09
C SER A 815 18.80 27.39 -3.42
N ALA A 816 19.80 28.19 -3.06
CA ALA A 816 21.20 27.76 -3.17
C ALA A 816 21.41 26.51 -2.31
N LEU A 817 21.99 25.47 -2.91
CA LEU A 817 22.33 24.23 -2.24
C LEU A 817 23.70 24.39 -1.57
N ASP A 818 23.87 23.72 -0.45
CA ASP A 818 25.08 23.76 0.37
C ASP A 818 25.26 22.33 0.91
N ARG A 819 26.29 21.64 0.41
CA ARG A 819 26.54 20.24 0.74
C ARG A 819 27.08 20.13 2.17
N GLU A 820 27.90 21.07 2.61
CA GLU A 820 28.47 21.12 3.97
C GLU A 820 27.37 21.22 5.02
N LYS A 821 26.25 21.85 4.67
CA LYS A 821 25.03 21.86 5.48
C LYS A 821 24.22 20.57 5.36
N GLN A 822 23.97 20.06 4.15
CA GLN A 822 23.18 18.84 3.94
C GLN A 822 23.49 18.11 2.62
N GLU A 823 24.03 16.89 2.74
CA GLU A 823 24.48 16.07 1.59
C GLU A 823 23.38 15.24 0.90
N LEU A 824 22.31 14.87 1.62
CA LEU A 824 21.27 13.97 1.12
C LEU A 824 19.88 14.50 1.45
N TYR A 825 19.03 14.55 0.43
CA TYR A 825 17.62 14.90 0.54
C TYR A 825 16.74 13.71 0.13
N GLU A 826 15.83 13.32 1.02
CA GLU A 826 14.74 12.38 0.69
C GLU A 826 13.44 13.17 0.51
N LEU A 827 13.11 13.46 -0.75
CA LEU A 827 11.98 14.30 -1.13
C LEU A 827 10.75 13.44 -1.42
N ARG A 828 9.73 13.55 -0.58
CA ARG A 828 8.41 12.96 -0.76
C ARG A 828 7.52 13.91 -1.55
N ILE A 829 7.17 13.50 -2.77
CA ILE A 829 6.32 14.26 -3.69
C ILE A 829 4.95 13.59 -3.72
N ARG A 830 3.91 14.40 -3.54
CA ARG A 830 2.51 13.96 -3.56
C ARG A 830 1.83 14.41 -4.84
N ALA A 831 1.18 13.47 -5.52
CA ALA A 831 0.19 13.75 -6.55
C ALA A 831 -1.18 13.72 -5.89
N THR A 832 -2.01 14.73 -6.14
CA THR A 832 -3.36 14.84 -5.61
C THR A 832 -4.29 15.21 -6.75
N ASP A 833 -5.38 14.47 -6.89
CA ASP A 833 -6.41 14.79 -7.86
C ASP A 833 -7.15 16.09 -7.51
N GLY A 834 -8.09 16.49 -8.38
CA GLY A 834 -8.98 17.63 -8.14
C GLY A 834 -10.24 17.28 -7.35
N GLY A 835 -10.33 16.07 -6.78
CA GLY A 835 -11.48 15.57 -6.05
C GLY A 835 -11.88 16.48 -4.87
N GLY A 836 -13.18 16.51 -4.54
CA GLY A 836 -13.70 17.23 -3.36
C GLY A 836 -13.97 18.73 -3.52
N LYS A 837 -13.79 19.31 -4.71
CA LYS A 837 -14.23 20.70 -4.98
C LYS A 837 -15.72 20.83 -5.35
N ILE A 838 -16.31 19.76 -5.90
CA ILE A 838 -17.67 19.75 -6.47
C ILE A 838 -18.55 18.65 -5.85
N SER A 839 -17.95 17.53 -5.43
CA SER A 839 -18.61 16.39 -4.78
C SER A 839 -18.21 16.27 -3.30
N ASP A 840 -19.03 15.62 -2.48
CA ASP A 840 -18.73 15.30 -1.05
C ASP A 840 -17.61 14.23 -0.90
N VAL A 841 -16.96 13.83 -2.00
CA VAL A 841 -15.89 12.81 -2.02
C VAL A 841 -14.53 13.51 -1.88
N PRO A 842 -13.71 13.14 -0.88
CA PRO A 842 -12.42 13.79 -0.65
C PRO A 842 -11.43 13.54 -1.79
N PRO A 843 -10.44 14.43 -2.00
CA PRO A 843 -9.38 14.20 -2.98
C PRO A 843 -8.55 12.97 -2.62
N LEU A 844 -8.20 12.17 -3.60
CA LEU A 844 -7.29 11.04 -3.47
C LEU A 844 -5.86 11.47 -3.82
N SER A 845 -4.90 10.82 -3.17
CA SER A 845 -3.49 11.19 -3.31
C SER A 845 -2.57 9.98 -3.21
N SER A 846 -1.48 10.04 -3.96
CA SER A 846 -0.37 9.09 -3.86
C SER A 846 0.95 9.81 -3.64
N ASP A 847 1.93 9.10 -3.12
CA ASP A 847 3.25 9.64 -2.79
C ASP A 847 4.36 8.88 -3.54
N ALA A 848 5.38 9.61 -4.00
CA ALA A 848 6.62 9.08 -4.56
C ALA A 848 7.84 9.62 -3.80
N ILE A 849 8.91 8.82 -3.71
CA ILE A 849 10.14 9.18 -2.98
C ILE A 849 11.27 9.43 -3.97
N VAL A 850 11.84 10.63 -3.95
CA VAL A 850 12.98 11.04 -4.77
C VAL A 850 14.19 11.32 -3.88
N ARG A 851 15.28 10.57 -4.06
CA ARG A 851 16.55 10.78 -3.35
C ARG A 851 17.46 11.68 -4.17
N VAL A 852 17.87 12.81 -3.61
CA VAL A 852 18.80 13.75 -4.24
C VAL A 852 20.07 13.81 -3.42
N THR A 853 21.20 13.41 -4.02
CA THR A 853 22.53 13.51 -3.41
C THR A 853 23.24 14.75 -3.95
N ILE A 854 23.82 15.55 -3.06
CA ILE A 854 24.53 16.77 -3.44
C ILE A 854 26.01 16.45 -3.68
N ASP A 855 26.52 16.78 -4.87
CA ASP A 855 27.92 16.64 -5.22
C ASP A 855 28.69 17.91 -4.82
N ASP A 856 29.85 17.69 -4.19
CA ASP A 856 30.79 18.68 -3.62
C ASP A 856 31.50 19.53 -4.69
N VAL A 857 31.69 20.81 -4.40
CA VAL A 857 32.45 21.80 -5.16
C VAL A 857 33.37 22.53 -4.19
N ASN A 858 34.66 22.66 -4.54
CA ASN A 858 35.64 23.31 -3.67
C ASN A 858 35.43 24.83 -3.56
N ASP A 859 34.54 25.26 -2.67
CA ASP A 859 34.17 26.65 -2.43
C ASP A 859 34.59 27.17 -1.04
N ASN A 860 35.04 26.29 -0.15
CA ASN A 860 35.61 26.66 1.14
C ASN A 860 37.14 26.62 1.09
N ALA A 861 37.76 27.62 1.75
CA ALA A 861 39.21 27.64 1.92
C ALA A 861 39.59 27.05 3.29
N PRO A 862 40.78 26.42 3.42
CA PRO A 862 41.22 25.90 4.70
C PRO A 862 41.27 27.00 5.74
N LEU A 863 40.67 26.81 6.92
CA LEU A 863 40.62 27.80 7.98
C LEU A 863 41.53 27.42 9.16
N PHE A 864 42.50 28.28 9.48
CA PHE A 864 43.35 28.12 10.67
C PHE A 864 42.56 28.25 11.97
N SER A 865 42.90 27.43 12.97
CA SER A 865 42.27 27.47 14.29
C SER A 865 42.55 28.75 15.09
N LEU A 866 43.68 29.42 14.81
CA LEU A 866 44.07 30.70 15.42
C LEU A 866 44.54 31.70 14.35
N SER A 867 44.24 32.98 14.56
CA SER A 867 44.63 34.08 13.66
C SER A 867 46.12 34.46 13.75
N SER A 868 46.75 34.19 14.89
CA SER A 868 48.20 34.36 15.09
C SER A 868 48.69 33.49 16.26
N TYR A 869 49.94 33.06 16.18
CA TYR A 869 50.61 32.27 17.22
C TYR A 869 51.81 33.07 17.75
N THR A 870 52.00 33.13 19.06
CA THR A 870 53.17 33.77 19.68
C THR A 870 53.86 32.77 20.59
N VAL A 871 55.12 32.46 20.33
CA VAL A 871 55.91 31.47 21.08
C VAL A 871 57.23 32.07 21.53
N LYS A 872 57.63 31.76 22.77
CA LYS A 872 58.92 32.14 23.34
C LYS A 872 59.86 30.95 23.35
N MET A 873 61.06 31.13 22.81
CA MET A 873 62.07 30.08 22.65
C MET A 873 63.41 30.58 23.16
N ARG A 874 64.16 29.74 23.88
CA ARG A 874 65.55 30.06 24.23
C ARG A 874 66.46 29.84 23.03
N GLU A 875 67.54 30.61 22.93
CA GLU A 875 68.49 30.46 21.82
C GLU A 875 69.26 29.14 21.85
N ASP A 876 69.57 28.64 23.05
CA ASP A 876 70.36 27.42 23.29
C ASP A 876 69.57 26.11 23.09
N ILE A 877 68.43 26.17 22.39
CA ILE A 877 67.56 25.00 22.19
C ILE A 877 68.15 24.04 21.14
N PRO A 878 68.01 22.71 21.31
CA PRO A 878 68.52 21.76 20.31
C PRO A 878 67.88 21.93 18.93
N LEU A 879 68.66 21.63 17.88
CA LEU A 879 68.15 21.57 16.50
C LEU A 879 67.02 20.56 16.34
N GLY A 880 66.05 20.87 15.48
CA GLY A 880 64.88 20.04 15.23
C GLY A 880 63.80 20.13 16.32
N SER A 881 63.95 21.04 17.29
CA SER A 881 62.96 21.28 18.34
C SER A 881 61.67 21.84 17.77
N VAL A 882 60.53 21.39 18.32
CA VAL A 882 59.21 21.91 17.92
C VAL A 882 59.01 23.31 18.50
N VAL A 883 58.73 24.25 17.61
CA VAL A 883 58.48 25.66 17.93
C VAL A 883 56.99 25.89 18.14
N ALA A 884 56.19 25.57 17.13
CA ALA A 884 54.75 25.75 17.15
C ALA A 884 54.07 24.65 16.32
N ILE A 885 52.80 24.42 16.61
CA ILE A 885 51.94 23.53 15.83
C ILE A 885 50.79 24.39 15.32
N VAL A 886 50.63 24.44 14.00
CA VAL A 886 49.49 25.12 13.38
C VAL A 886 48.51 24.11 12.83
N THR A 887 47.21 24.38 12.99
CA THR A 887 46.13 23.53 12.50
C THR A 887 45.16 24.36 11.68
N ALA A 888 44.78 23.84 10.53
CA ALA A 888 43.73 24.36 9.67
C ALA A 888 42.79 23.21 9.26
N ALA A 889 41.50 23.52 9.12
CA ALA A 889 40.46 22.58 8.73
C ALA A 889 39.71 23.11 7.52
N ASP A 890 39.33 22.21 6.62
CA ASP A 890 38.58 22.50 5.41
C ASP A 890 37.33 21.60 5.39
N PRO A 891 36.12 22.15 5.24
CA PRO A 891 34.87 21.39 5.31
C PRO A 891 34.55 20.59 4.03
N ASP A 892 35.25 20.85 2.92
CA ASP A 892 35.00 20.21 1.62
C ASP A 892 35.45 18.74 1.60
N VAL A 893 34.96 17.94 0.65
CA VAL A 893 35.24 16.49 0.62
C VAL A 893 36.36 16.14 -0.37
N GLY A 894 37.12 15.08 -0.05
CA GLY A 894 38.10 14.51 -0.95
C GLY A 894 39.33 15.39 -1.11
N GLN A 895 39.60 15.85 -2.33
CA GLN A 895 40.77 16.70 -2.58
C GLN A 895 40.54 18.14 -2.12
N GLY A 896 39.29 18.61 -2.04
CA GLY A 896 38.97 19.93 -1.48
C GLY A 896 39.28 20.01 0.01
N GLY A 897 38.91 18.98 0.77
CA GLY A 897 39.25 18.91 2.20
C GLY A 897 40.72 18.62 2.57
N GLU A 898 41.60 18.27 1.61
CA GLU A 898 42.98 17.85 1.91
C GLU A 898 43.92 19.06 2.10
N VAL A 899 44.10 19.49 3.36
CA VAL A 899 44.95 20.64 3.72
C VAL A 899 46.45 20.33 3.68
N ARG A 900 47.23 21.25 3.09
CA ARG A 900 48.70 21.22 3.05
C ARG A 900 49.31 22.52 3.52
N TYR A 901 50.31 22.42 4.38
CA TYR A 901 51.00 23.56 4.98
C TYR A 901 52.30 23.89 4.25
N SER A 902 52.64 25.18 4.23
CA SER A 902 53.91 25.69 3.68
C SER A 902 54.29 27.01 4.34
N LEU A 903 55.59 27.30 4.44
CA LEU A 903 56.08 28.63 4.79
C LEU A 903 56.13 29.49 3.53
N VAL A 904 55.54 30.68 3.57
CA VAL A 904 55.59 31.63 2.46
C VAL A 904 56.97 32.28 2.43
N GLY A 905 57.70 32.11 1.33
CA GLY A 905 59.06 32.66 1.15
C GLY A 905 59.07 34.19 1.11
N GLY A 906 60.18 34.80 1.55
CA GLY A 906 60.34 36.25 1.71
C GLY A 906 60.13 36.79 3.13
N GLY A 907 59.94 35.90 4.12
CA GLY A 907 59.90 36.24 5.54
C GLY A 907 61.25 36.08 6.25
N ASP A 908 61.32 36.62 7.46
CA ASP A 908 62.50 36.77 8.32
C ASP A 908 63.11 35.48 8.91
N GLY A 909 62.60 34.31 8.50
CA GLY A 909 62.99 33.00 9.02
C GLY A 909 63.24 31.96 7.92
N GLU A 910 63.55 32.41 6.71
CA GLU A 910 63.94 31.53 5.59
C GLU A 910 65.22 30.75 5.95
N GLY A 911 65.16 29.42 5.87
CA GLY A 911 66.28 28.54 6.27
C GLY A 911 66.32 28.21 7.77
N VAL A 912 65.95 29.17 8.64
CA VAL A 912 66.00 29.02 10.10
C VAL A 912 64.92 28.09 10.64
N PHE A 913 63.72 28.11 10.03
CA PHE A 913 62.60 27.26 10.42
C PHE A 913 62.11 26.40 9.26
N SER A 914 61.61 25.21 9.59
CA SER A 914 60.97 24.30 8.64
C SER A 914 59.57 23.94 9.11
N ILE A 915 58.63 23.75 8.18
CA ILE A 915 57.28 23.28 8.47
C ILE A 915 57.03 21.92 7.80
N ASP A 916 56.42 20.99 8.54
CA ASP A 916 55.96 19.74 7.96
C ASP A 916 54.67 19.96 7.15
N ARG A 917 54.70 19.53 5.88
CA ARG A 917 53.63 19.77 4.89
C ARG A 917 52.27 19.21 5.30
N LEU A 918 52.24 18.13 6.08
CA LEU A 918 51.01 17.39 6.41
C LEU A 918 50.52 17.69 7.83
N SER A 919 51.42 17.82 8.80
CA SER A 919 51.07 17.98 10.21
C SER A 919 50.99 19.42 10.71
N GLY A 920 51.55 20.38 9.96
CA GLY A 920 51.62 21.78 10.39
C GLY A 920 52.61 22.03 11.54
N THR A 921 53.51 21.08 11.83
CA THR A 921 54.54 21.23 12.87
C THR A 921 55.70 22.10 12.38
N ILE A 922 56.02 23.17 13.10
CA ILE A 922 57.17 24.05 12.82
C ILE A 922 58.36 23.65 13.70
N ARG A 923 59.53 23.45 13.10
CA ARG A 923 60.77 23.02 13.76
C ARG A 923 61.94 23.96 13.48
N THR A 924 62.87 24.06 14.43
CA THR A 924 64.15 24.74 14.23
C THR A 924 65.03 23.95 13.25
N ALA A 925 65.52 24.61 12.20
CA ALA A 925 66.40 24.01 11.19
C ALA A 925 67.86 24.50 11.35
N GLU A 926 68.06 25.72 11.87
CA GLU A 926 69.36 26.29 12.21
C GLU A 926 69.41 26.72 13.69
N PRO A 927 70.61 26.90 14.28
CA PRO A 927 70.76 27.44 15.62
C PRO A 927 70.14 28.84 15.71
N LEU A 928 69.58 29.17 16.88
CA LEU A 928 69.06 30.49 17.16
C LEU A 928 70.13 31.29 17.89
N ASP A 929 70.24 32.58 17.58
CA ASP A 929 71.19 33.52 18.17
C ASP A 929 70.42 34.80 18.52
N PHE A 930 70.34 35.12 19.81
CA PHE A 930 69.60 36.27 20.29
C PHE A 930 70.26 37.60 19.91
N GLU A 931 71.60 37.66 19.91
CA GLU A 931 72.40 38.81 19.54
C GLU A 931 72.24 39.14 18.05
N GLU A 932 72.12 38.12 17.21
CA GLU A 932 71.81 38.29 15.79
C GLU A 932 70.35 38.75 15.61
N ARG A 933 69.39 38.06 16.24
CA ARG A 933 67.98 38.32 16.02
C ARG A 933 67.06 37.90 17.17
N GLN A 934 66.27 38.85 17.66
CA GLN A 934 65.39 38.62 18.82
C GLN A 934 63.97 38.17 18.47
N VAL A 935 63.48 38.47 17.25
CA VAL A 935 62.11 38.15 16.82
C VAL A 935 62.10 37.67 15.37
N HIS A 936 61.45 36.53 15.14
CA HIS A 936 61.13 36.02 13.80
C HIS A 936 59.63 36.04 13.56
N SER A 937 59.23 36.62 12.42
CA SER A 937 57.83 36.60 11.95
C SER A 937 57.70 35.65 10.77
N LEU A 938 57.02 34.53 10.98
CA LEU A 938 56.77 33.51 9.97
C LEU A 938 55.34 33.64 9.43
N ILE A 939 55.18 33.56 8.10
CA ILE A 939 53.86 33.48 7.46
C ILE A 939 53.64 32.05 7.01
N VAL A 940 52.63 31.42 7.58
CA VAL A 940 52.27 30.03 7.27
C VAL A 940 51.03 30.03 6.39
N ARG A 941 51.11 29.35 5.24
CA ARG A 941 50.01 29.16 4.30
C ARG A 941 49.48 27.73 4.37
N ALA A 942 48.16 27.60 4.54
CA ALA A 942 47.41 26.36 4.35
C ALA A 942 46.69 26.43 2.99
N HIS A 943 46.87 25.42 2.14
CA HIS A 943 46.17 25.30 0.85
C HIS A 943 45.55 23.92 0.72
N ASP A 944 44.36 23.86 0.12
CA ASP A 944 43.70 22.61 -0.22
C ASP A 944 44.33 21.96 -1.47
N ARG A 945 43.70 20.89 -1.99
CA ARG A 945 44.04 20.31 -3.29
C ARG A 945 42.86 20.37 -4.28
N GLY A 946 41.89 21.22 -4.00
CA GLY A 946 40.75 21.43 -4.88
C GLY A 946 41.13 22.08 -6.20
N THR A 947 40.18 22.11 -7.13
CA THR A 947 40.31 22.83 -8.41
C THR A 947 39.12 23.78 -8.58
N PRO A 948 39.30 25.11 -8.42
CA PRO A 948 40.54 25.83 -8.10
C PRO A 948 41.00 25.55 -6.66
N SER A 949 42.32 25.67 -6.41
CA SER A 949 42.86 25.50 -5.06
C SER A 949 42.73 26.80 -4.27
N LEU A 950 42.12 26.72 -3.09
CA LEU A 950 41.92 27.82 -2.15
C LEU A 950 42.95 27.73 -1.01
N SER A 951 43.28 28.88 -0.44
CA SER A 951 44.31 28.96 0.61
C SER A 951 44.06 30.09 1.59
N SER A 952 44.56 29.92 2.82
CA SER A 952 44.58 30.93 3.86
C SER A 952 45.98 31.07 4.47
N GLU A 953 46.22 32.18 5.17
CA GLU A 953 47.50 32.49 5.79
C GLU A 953 47.32 32.88 7.26
N THR A 954 48.30 32.51 8.10
CA THR A 954 48.39 32.90 9.51
C THR A 954 49.81 33.31 9.86
N THR A 955 49.97 34.10 10.92
CA THR A 955 51.27 34.61 11.37
C THR A 955 51.75 33.89 12.63
N VAL A 956 53.01 33.46 12.64
CA VAL A 956 53.66 32.85 13.80
C VAL A 956 54.84 33.72 14.20
N ILE A 957 54.76 34.32 15.39
CA ILE A 957 55.77 35.19 15.98
C ILE A 957 56.59 34.36 16.96
N VAL A 958 57.89 34.24 16.69
CA VAL A 958 58.85 33.55 17.56
C VAL A 958 59.71 34.59 18.24
N GLU A 959 59.58 34.70 19.56
CA GLU A 959 60.40 35.58 20.41
C GLU A 959 61.55 34.78 21.00
N ILE A 960 62.79 35.18 20.70
CA ILE A 960 64.00 34.54 21.22
C ILE A 960 64.30 35.14 22.59
N VAL A 961 64.60 34.26 23.54
CA VAL A 961 64.96 34.58 24.92
C VAL A 961 66.46 34.35 25.08
N ASP A 962 67.17 35.44 25.35
CA ASP A 962 68.59 35.50 25.74
C ASP A 962 68.92 34.48 26.86
N VAL A 963 69.99 33.73 26.64
CA VAL A 963 70.65 32.86 27.60
C VAL A 963 72.08 33.33 27.81
N ASN A 964 72.35 33.88 29.00
CA ASN A 964 73.69 34.36 29.37
C ASN A 964 74.82 33.36 29.07
N GLU A 965 75.67 33.69 28.09
CA GLU A 965 76.79 32.88 27.62
C GLU A 965 78.10 33.09 28.38
N ASN A 966 78.18 34.13 29.23
CA ASN A 966 79.36 34.46 30.04
C ASN A 966 79.68 33.34 31.06
N LEU A 967 80.68 32.54 30.68
CA LEU A 967 81.09 31.31 31.35
C LEU A 967 81.90 31.66 32.60
N HIS A 968 82.77 32.65 32.48
CA HIS A 968 83.66 33.09 33.54
C HIS A 968 83.15 34.39 34.19
N ALA A 969 83.92 34.95 35.10
CA ALA A 969 83.64 36.26 35.66
C ALA A 969 84.97 37.01 35.66
N PRO A 970 84.97 38.35 35.53
CA PRO A 970 86.21 39.07 35.36
C PRO A 970 87.03 39.02 36.65
N VAL A 971 88.29 38.62 36.54
CA VAL A 971 89.22 38.44 37.67
C VAL A 971 90.29 39.51 37.64
N PHE A 972 90.49 40.22 38.75
CA PHE A 972 91.60 41.17 38.91
C PHE A 972 92.96 40.45 39.01
N ASP A 973 93.98 40.98 38.34
CA ASP A 973 95.33 40.39 38.32
C ASP A 973 96.00 40.39 39.71
N ASP A 974 95.71 41.39 40.55
CA ASP A 974 96.30 41.58 41.87
C ASP A 974 95.24 41.77 42.97
N PHE A 975 95.43 41.10 44.10
CA PHE A 975 94.50 41.14 45.25
C PHE A 975 94.59 42.44 46.08
N VAL A 976 95.74 43.14 46.05
CA VAL A 976 95.97 44.44 46.70
C VAL A 976 96.89 45.27 45.82
N VAL A 977 96.45 46.46 45.44
CA VAL A 977 97.28 47.45 44.74
C VAL A 977 97.52 48.62 45.71
N ALA A 978 98.75 48.79 46.19
CA ALA A 978 99.10 49.91 47.05
C ALA A 978 99.73 51.03 46.21
N ALA A 979 99.12 52.21 46.22
CA ALA A 979 99.63 53.38 45.52
C ALA A 979 99.57 54.63 46.40
N SER A 980 100.57 55.49 46.26
CA SER A 980 100.70 56.73 47.05
C SER A 980 100.61 57.94 46.13
N VAL A 981 99.71 58.86 46.42
CA VAL A 981 99.61 60.17 45.78
C VAL A 981 99.90 61.27 46.81
N LYS A 982 100.64 62.30 46.41
CA LYS A 982 100.92 63.44 47.30
C LYS A 982 99.67 64.30 47.44
N GLU A 983 99.36 64.75 48.66
CA GLU A 983 98.14 65.50 48.99
C GLU A 983 97.92 66.83 48.22
N ASN A 984 98.97 67.38 47.60
CA ASN A 984 98.93 68.65 46.86
C ASN A 984 98.97 68.50 45.33
N GLN A 985 98.59 67.33 44.81
CA GLN A 985 98.52 67.10 43.36
C GLN A 985 97.21 67.65 42.76
N PRO A 986 97.21 68.15 41.51
CA PRO A 986 96.02 68.67 40.84
C PRO A 986 94.99 67.57 40.54
N VAL A 987 93.71 67.96 40.44
CA VAL A 987 92.62 67.06 40.00
C VAL A 987 92.96 66.47 38.63
N GLY A 988 92.69 65.17 38.45
CA GLY A 988 93.07 64.38 37.28
C GLY A 988 94.44 63.71 37.40
N THR A 989 95.16 63.89 38.53
CA THR A 989 96.44 63.20 38.73
C THR A 989 96.22 61.69 38.81
N PHE A 990 96.94 60.97 37.96
CA PHE A 990 96.98 59.52 37.89
C PHE A 990 97.56 58.91 39.18
N VAL A 991 96.84 57.97 39.78
CA VAL A 991 97.19 57.32 41.05
C VAL A 991 97.77 55.93 40.81
N THR A 992 97.03 55.09 40.09
CA THR A 992 97.43 53.71 39.75
C THR A 992 96.54 53.17 38.63
N THR A 993 96.99 52.14 37.93
CA THR A 993 96.14 51.30 37.08
C THR A 993 95.68 50.07 37.85
N VAL A 994 94.52 49.55 37.48
CA VAL A 994 94.02 48.24 37.90
C VAL A 994 93.66 47.45 36.65
N ARG A 995 93.88 46.14 36.66
CA ARG A 995 93.59 45.27 35.51
C ARG A 995 92.80 44.07 35.98
N ALA A 996 91.73 43.78 35.25
CA ALA A 996 90.96 42.55 35.34
C ALA A 996 90.92 41.89 33.96
N THR A 997 91.00 40.57 33.96
CA THR A 997 90.91 39.73 32.78
C THR A 997 89.71 38.82 32.92
N ASP A 998 88.93 38.68 31.85
CA ASP A 998 87.92 37.64 31.74
C ASP A 998 88.51 36.50 30.89
N ALA A 999 88.21 35.26 31.27
CA ALA A 999 88.76 34.07 30.62
C ALA A 999 87.90 33.57 29.45
N ASP A 1000 86.81 34.27 29.14
CA ASP A 1000 85.93 33.94 28.02
C ASP A 1000 86.56 34.25 26.64
N PRO A 1001 86.12 33.55 25.57
CA PRO A 1001 86.58 33.81 24.21
C PRO A 1001 86.40 35.29 23.80
N PRO A 1002 87.27 35.83 22.93
CA PRO A 1002 87.20 37.25 22.54
C PRO A 1002 85.83 37.59 21.92
N GLY A 1003 85.06 38.43 22.61
CA GLY A 1003 83.68 38.83 22.30
C GLY A 1003 83.14 39.78 23.37
N ASP A 1004 81.88 40.23 23.24
CA ASP A 1004 81.27 41.20 24.18
C ASP A 1004 81.24 40.72 25.64
N ASP A 1005 81.18 39.39 25.84
CA ASP A 1005 81.28 38.74 27.16
C ASP A 1005 82.69 38.75 27.76
N SER A 1006 83.74 38.94 26.96
CA SER A 1006 85.13 39.04 27.46
C SER A 1006 85.54 40.49 27.80
N VAL A 1007 84.74 41.50 27.41
CA VAL A 1007 85.11 42.91 27.58
C VAL A 1007 84.74 43.39 28.99
N VAL A 1008 85.76 43.75 29.77
CA VAL A 1008 85.59 44.14 31.17
C VAL A 1008 85.42 45.66 31.34
N GLY A 1009 84.31 46.07 31.96
CA GLY A 1009 84.06 47.41 32.49
C GLY A 1009 84.39 47.54 33.97
N TYR A 1010 84.84 48.72 34.39
CA TYR A 1010 85.33 48.98 35.75
C TYR A 1010 84.51 50.06 36.46
N SER A 1011 84.28 49.89 37.75
CA SER A 1011 83.51 50.83 38.58
C SER A 1011 84.03 50.87 40.02
N ILE A 1012 83.79 51.98 40.72
CA ILE A 1012 84.05 52.11 42.17
C ILE A 1012 82.74 51.83 42.90
N LYS A 1013 82.70 50.77 43.72
CA LYS A 1013 81.50 50.30 44.43
C LYS A 1013 81.37 50.83 45.86
N GLY A 1014 82.48 51.15 46.52
CA GLY A 1014 82.48 51.49 47.96
C GLY A 1014 83.77 52.12 48.46
N GLY A 1015 83.81 52.53 49.74
CA GLY A 1015 84.98 53.13 50.39
C GLY A 1015 84.75 54.51 51.02
N ASP A 1016 85.69 54.95 51.86
CA ASP A 1016 85.71 56.31 52.44
C ASP A 1016 86.31 57.36 51.47
N GLY A 1017 86.79 56.92 50.30
CA GLY A 1017 87.27 57.75 49.19
C GLY A 1017 86.29 57.95 48.02
N ILE A 1018 85.03 57.52 48.13
CA ILE A 1018 84.04 57.67 47.03
C ILE A 1018 83.79 59.16 46.74
N GLY A 1019 83.89 59.56 45.47
CA GLY A 1019 83.76 60.96 45.03
C GLY A 1019 85.07 61.76 45.07
N LEU A 1020 86.11 61.24 45.73
CA LEU A 1020 87.48 61.80 45.70
C LEU A 1020 88.34 61.19 44.59
N PHE A 1021 87.91 60.08 43.99
CA PHE A 1021 88.60 59.38 42.90
C PHE A 1021 87.60 58.93 41.82
N SER A 1022 88.06 58.91 40.58
CA SER A 1022 87.35 58.39 39.41
C SER A 1022 88.14 57.27 38.75
N ILE A 1023 87.45 56.32 38.13
CA ILE A 1023 88.03 55.24 37.33
C ILE A 1023 87.46 55.34 35.91
N ASP A 1024 88.31 55.14 34.91
CA ASP A 1024 87.86 55.09 33.52
C ASP A 1024 87.03 53.82 33.30
N SER A 1025 85.79 53.98 32.85
CA SER A 1025 84.81 52.88 32.74
C SER A 1025 84.77 52.20 31.37
N GLU A 1026 85.53 52.67 30.38
CA GLU A 1026 85.45 52.21 29.00
C GLU A 1026 86.69 51.42 28.55
N GLY A 1027 86.51 50.13 28.26
CA GLY A 1027 87.22 49.33 27.25
C GLY A 1027 88.76 49.31 27.24
N CYS A 1028 89.44 49.83 28.25
CA CYS A 1028 90.90 49.79 28.34
C CYS A 1028 91.36 48.58 29.15
N ASP A 1029 92.37 47.86 28.62
CA ASP A 1029 93.08 46.76 29.31
C ASP A 1029 93.73 47.18 30.65
N SER A 1030 93.75 48.47 30.96
CA SER A 1030 94.33 49.04 32.17
C SER A 1030 93.72 50.43 32.47
N PRO A 1031 92.50 50.51 33.03
CA PRO A 1031 91.91 51.78 33.43
C PRO A 1031 92.75 52.48 34.51
N GLY A 1032 92.88 53.80 34.38
CA GLY A 1032 93.55 54.64 35.37
C GLY A 1032 92.59 55.09 36.46
N ILE A 1033 93.01 54.99 37.73
CA ILE A 1033 92.36 55.68 38.84
C ILE A 1033 92.98 57.07 38.94
N SER A 1034 92.15 58.11 38.83
CA SER A 1034 92.55 59.51 38.92
C SER A 1034 91.91 60.20 40.13
N SER A 1035 92.61 61.16 40.70
CA SER A 1035 92.08 61.99 41.79
C SER A 1035 91.03 62.98 41.27
N HIS A 1036 89.89 63.07 41.97
CA HIS A 1036 88.75 63.91 41.63
C HIS A 1036 88.57 65.11 42.61
N GLN A 1037 89.18 65.07 43.81
CA GLN A 1037 89.22 66.17 44.80
C GLN A 1037 90.42 66.06 45.77
N SER A 1038 90.91 67.17 46.36
CA SER A 1038 92.03 67.16 47.32
C SER A 1038 91.61 66.78 48.75
N SER A 1039 92.32 65.85 49.39
CA SER A 1039 92.06 65.37 50.76
C SER A 1039 93.37 65.05 51.48
N SER A 1040 93.44 65.36 52.78
CA SER A 1040 94.60 65.13 53.66
C SER A 1040 94.47 63.85 54.52
N ARG A 1041 93.47 63.00 54.26
CA ARG A 1041 93.25 61.75 55.00
C ARG A 1041 93.54 60.52 54.15
N PRO A 1042 94.12 59.44 54.73
CA PRO A 1042 94.20 58.15 54.06
C PRO A 1042 92.80 57.60 53.80
N GLY A 1043 92.59 57.00 52.62
CA GLY A 1043 91.32 56.39 52.22
C GLY A 1043 91.49 54.95 51.70
N LYS A 1044 90.37 54.24 51.57
CA LYS A 1044 90.17 52.87 51.11
C LYS A 1044 89.05 52.92 50.07
N LEU A 1045 89.26 52.29 48.91
CA LEU A 1045 88.23 52.11 47.86
C LEU A 1045 87.96 50.63 47.64
N SER A 1046 86.70 50.30 47.34
CA SER A 1046 86.25 49.00 46.85
C SER A 1046 85.90 49.16 45.37
N LEU A 1047 86.53 48.34 44.53
CA LEU A 1047 86.38 48.32 43.07
C LEU A 1047 85.47 47.15 42.67
N GLY A 1048 84.75 47.31 41.56
CA GLY A 1048 83.99 46.24 40.91
C GLY A 1048 84.33 46.19 39.43
N ALA A 1049 84.49 44.97 38.91
CA ALA A 1049 84.59 44.68 37.49
C ALA A 1049 83.33 43.91 37.03
N SER A 1050 82.87 44.20 35.82
CA SER A 1050 81.73 43.53 35.18
C SER A 1050 81.91 43.53 33.68
N THR A 1051 81.47 42.49 32.98
CA THR A 1051 81.55 42.47 31.52
C THR A 1051 80.48 43.38 30.89
N LEU A 1052 80.76 43.94 29.71
CA LEU A 1052 79.91 44.95 29.06
C LEU A 1052 78.67 44.37 28.36
N GLY A 1053 78.65 43.05 28.10
CA GLY A 1053 77.63 42.36 27.32
C GLY A 1053 76.22 42.22 27.90
N PHE A 1054 75.72 43.07 28.84
CA PHE A 1054 74.37 42.85 29.42
C PHE A 1054 73.51 44.10 29.66
N HIS A 1055 72.23 43.98 29.28
CA HIS A 1055 71.09 44.83 29.68
C HIS A 1055 70.12 44.14 30.67
N SER A 1056 70.52 43.01 31.29
CA SER A 1056 69.72 42.21 32.24
C SER A 1056 70.14 42.45 33.71
N PRO A 1057 69.20 42.45 34.71
CA PRO A 1057 69.46 42.85 36.10
C PRO A 1057 70.28 41.85 36.96
N ARG A 1058 70.85 40.78 36.38
CA ARG A 1058 71.63 39.77 37.12
C ARG A 1058 73.03 39.60 36.52
N THR A 1059 73.93 40.50 36.90
CA THR A 1059 75.34 40.44 36.53
C THR A 1059 76.09 39.48 37.46
N LYS A 1060 76.92 38.57 36.93
CA LYS A 1060 78.00 37.95 37.72
C LYS A 1060 79.03 39.06 37.97
N MET A 1061 79.02 39.63 39.17
CA MET A 1061 79.93 40.70 39.60
C MET A 1061 80.80 40.18 40.75
N GLN A 1062 82.08 40.57 40.77
CA GLN A 1062 82.89 40.45 41.97
C GLN A 1062 82.83 41.78 42.75
N SER A 1063 82.37 41.75 44.00
CA SER A 1063 82.40 42.91 44.90
C SER A 1063 82.58 42.47 46.35
N LEU A 1064 83.45 43.14 47.12
CA LEU A 1064 83.65 42.83 48.53
C LEU A 1064 83.78 44.07 49.43
N HIS A 1065 83.25 43.97 50.65
CA HIS A 1065 83.24 45.02 51.69
C HIS A 1065 83.84 44.50 52.99
N LEU A 1066 84.88 45.16 53.51
CA LEU A 1066 85.33 44.95 54.88
C LEU A 1066 85.71 46.29 55.54
N GLY A 1067 84.93 46.70 56.54
CA GLY A 1067 85.20 47.88 57.36
C GLY A 1067 86.07 47.52 58.56
N THR A 1068 87.28 48.07 58.64
CA THR A 1068 88.08 48.08 59.88
C THR A 1068 88.74 49.45 60.08
N GLN A 1069 88.42 50.06 61.23
CA GLN A 1069 88.99 51.30 61.76
C GLN A 1069 90.29 51.01 62.52
N LEU A 1070 91.38 51.68 62.17
CA LEU A 1070 92.60 51.73 62.98
C LEU A 1070 93.05 53.20 63.07
N SER A 1071 93.11 53.74 64.30
CA SER A 1071 93.51 55.12 64.57
C SER A 1071 95.04 55.25 64.68
N GLU A 1072 95.54 56.33 64.10
CA GLU A 1072 96.93 56.75 63.86
C GLU A 1072 97.87 56.80 65.07
N ARG A 1073 99.19 56.72 64.79
CA ARG A 1073 100.11 57.90 64.81
C ARG A 1073 101.52 57.51 64.30
N HIS A 1074 101.86 57.92 63.08
CA HIS A 1074 103.02 58.77 62.76
C HIS A 1074 103.08 59.08 61.25
N THR A 1075 103.54 60.29 60.97
CA THR A 1075 103.54 61.07 59.72
C THR A 1075 104.29 60.43 58.53
N PHE A 1076 103.56 59.74 57.65
CA PHE A 1076 103.76 59.65 56.19
C PHE A 1076 102.41 59.20 55.58
N GLY A 1077 101.80 60.00 54.70
CA GLY A 1077 100.49 59.71 54.12
C GLY A 1077 100.56 58.60 53.07
N THR A 1078 100.44 57.35 53.50
CA THR A 1078 100.24 56.18 52.63
C THR A 1078 98.75 55.89 52.53
N ILE A 1079 98.18 55.97 51.34
CA ILE A 1079 96.83 55.49 51.03
C ILE A 1079 96.97 54.01 50.68
N ILE A 1080 96.19 53.15 51.33
CA ILE A 1080 96.22 51.70 51.11
C ILE A 1080 94.85 51.30 50.58
N PHE A 1081 94.81 50.85 49.33
CA PHE A 1081 93.60 50.27 48.76
C PHE A 1081 93.47 48.83 49.28
N TYR A 1082 92.33 48.49 49.87
CA TYR A 1082 92.05 47.15 50.35
C TYR A 1082 90.99 46.54 49.44
N TYR A 1083 91.29 45.39 48.87
CA TYR A 1083 90.28 44.46 48.38
C TYR A 1083 90.48 43.16 49.16
N VAL A 1084 89.38 42.57 49.64
CA VAL A 1084 89.42 41.27 50.31
C VAL A 1084 88.77 40.28 49.33
N GLN A 1085 89.45 39.16 49.13
CA GLN A 1085 89.08 38.10 48.19
C GLN A 1085 88.19 37.10 48.96
N ASP A 1086 86.98 36.81 48.47
CA ASP A 1086 86.20 35.64 48.89
C ASP A 1086 86.77 34.37 48.24
#